data_AF-A0A1X7G2F6-F1
#
_entry.id   AF-A0A1X7G2F6-F1
#
_cell.length_a   1.000
_cell.length_b   1.000
_cell.length_c   1.000
_cell.angle_alpha   90.00
_cell.angle_beta   90.00
_cell.angle_gamma   90.00
#
_symmetry.space_group_name_H-M   'P 1'
#
loop_
_entity.id
_entity.type
_entity.pdbx_description
1 polymer ?
#
loop_
_entity_poly.entity_id
_entity_poly.type
_entity_poly.pdbx_seq_one_letter_code
_entity_poly.pdbx_strand_id
1 'polypeptide(L)'
;MGVVPAGIRRALAIPANDATRSIDDIEHIVILMQENRSFDHYFGTLRGVRGYGDRHAIELPNGKPVWYQPIVAGMGHVLPFRPDAAELGMQYMQGLLHDWATTQLAWHGGRYDRWIMAKGPLTMAHLTRGDIPFHYQLADAFTICDGYHCSGMMPTDPNRYYMWTGSIGNDGVGGGPVIDNAEAGYSWSTCPEMLQAAGITWKIYQDVGLGLDASGSWGWTRDPFVGNYGDNSLLYFDQFRNAQPGSPLYDNARTGTNVAASGGYFDILKADVQGGTLPQVSWIVAPEAYSEHPNWPPNYGAWYVDQVLQALTSNAAVWSKTALILTYDENDGFFDHVPPPFAPWSDATGRSTVDTTNEYFGGAPGKAAGPYGLGPRVPTLIVSPWTKGGWVCSETFDHTSIIRFIERRFGRGRNSLSANITAWRKAVCGDLTSAFDFANPNAQWPTTLPGTSAYVPVDRKRHFSYIPLPPLSQSKPVQEPGVRPARALPYELFVLGKPNGAKGTFGLEFVSRGTSGAAFHLYSLGGTMPPRAYAVEAHKRLADEFLLDAQGRYAWAVHGPNGFYRRFKGIAVDTRQAGGATAVPEVAEAYDVANGNLGLRLRNLGTAACEFSVANDYDGKTTRYTVTGGDAANIYLDLRAFHGWYDFAVTVTGDPEFERVLAGHVETGRSSMSDPGFGMS
;
A
#
# COMPACT_ATOMS: atom_id res chain seq x y z
N MET A 1 31.69 -5.14 -14.02
CA MET A 1 30.28 -4.84 -14.33
C MET A 1 29.51 -6.16 -14.30
N GLY A 2 28.76 -6.41 -13.23
CA GLY A 2 27.98 -7.65 -13.15
C GLY A 2 26.80 -7.63 -14.12
N VAL A 3 26.19 -8.79 -14.36
CA VAL A 3 25.09 -8.95 -15.31
C VAL A 3 23.74 -8.88 -14.59
N VAL A 4 22.75 -8.19 -15.17
CA VAL A 4 21.33 -8.20 -14.76
C VAL A 4 20.79 -9.64 -14.74
N PRO A 5 19.94 -10.05 -13.77
CA PRO A 5 19.33 -11.38 -13.73
C PRO A 5 18.70 -11.77 -15.08
N ALA A 6 18.75 -13.05 -15.41
CA ALA A 6 18.29 -13.54 -16.72
C ALA A 6 16.78 -13.33 -16.90
N GLY A 7 15.97 -13.53 -15.85
CA GLY A 7 14.54 -13.32 -15.88
C GLY A 7 14.17 -11.87 -16.20
N ILE A 8 14.76 -10.91 -15.46
CA ILE A 8 14.54 -9.47 -15.69
C ILE A 8 14.95 -9.07 -17.11
N ARG A 9 16.14 -9.50 -17.56
CA ARG A 9 16.65 -9.15 -18.90
C ARG A 9 15.73 -9.65 -20.01
N ARG A 10 15.25 -10.90 -19.91
CA ARG A 10 14.32 -11.47 -20.90
C ARG A 10 12.96 -10.78 -20.85
N ALA A 11 12.43 -10.52 -19.66
CA ALA A 11 11.16 -9.85 -19.46
C ALA A 11 11.14 -8.44 -20.09
N LEU A 12 12.25 -7.70 -19.97
CA LEU A 12 12.42 -6.37 -20.56
C LEU A 12 12.56 -6.40 -22.10
N ALA A 13 13.16 -7.46 -22.65
CA ALA A 13 13.46 -7.56 -24.07
C ALA A 13 12.22 -7.83 -24.94
N ILE A 14 11.17 -8.39 -24.37
CA ILE A 14 9.96 -8.77 -25.12
C ILE A 14 8.96 -7.59 -25.07
N PRO A 15 8.44 -7.15 -26.23
CA PRO A 15 7.42 -6.09 -26.29
C PRO A 15 6.06 -6.58 -25.79
N ALA A 16 5.21 -5.63 -25.41
CA ALA A 16 3.81 -5.91 -25.10
C ALA A 16 3.04 -6.19 -26.38
N ASN A 17 2.09 -7.11 -26.31
CA ASN A 17 0.97 -7.14 -27.23
C ASN A 17 0.15 -5.85 -27.02
N ASP A 18 -0.01 -5.05 -28.06
CA ASP A 18 -0.70 -3.76 -28.00
C ASP A 18 -1.77 -3.63 -29.10
N ALA A 19 -2.39 -4.77 -29.45
CA ALA A 19 -3.37 -4.88 -30.52
C ALA A 19 -4.59 -3.97 -30.30
N THR A 20 -5.05 -3.85 -29.05
CA THR A 20 -6.19 -3.00 -28.67
C THR A 20 -5.77 -1.76 -27.86
N ARG A 21 -4.54 -1.73 -27.34
CA ARG A 21 -4.03 -0.69 -26.42
C ARG A 21 -4.91 -0.53 -25.19
N SER A 22 -5.35 -1.66 -24.67
CA SER A 22 -6.26 -1.73 -23.54
C SER A 22 -5.94 -2.95 -22.67
N ILE A 23 -6.62 -3.06 -21.53
CA ILE A 23 -6.50 -4.23 -20.66
C ILE A 23 -6.80 -5.55 -21.41
N ASP A 24 -7.61 -5.52 -22.48
CA ASP A 24 -7.97 -6.71 -23.25
C ASP A 24 -6.79 -7.39 -23.94
N ASP A 25 -5.64 -6.73 -24.06
CA ASP A 25 -4.41 -7.30 -24.62
C ASP A 25 -3.69 -8.28 -23.66
N ILE A 26 -4.04 -8.30 -22.37
CA ILE A 26 -3.56 -9.27 -21.39
C ILE A 26 -4.29 -10.60 -21.60
N GLU A 27 -3.63 -11.71 -21.89
CA GLU A 27 -4.30 -13.03 -21.92
C GLU A 27 -4.07 -13.82 -20.64
N HIS A 28 -3.04 -13.48 -19.86
CA HIS A 28 -2.66 -14.21 -18.64
C HIS A 28 -2.34 -13.26 -17.48
N ILE A 29 -2.98 -13.48 -16.34
CA ILE A 29 -2.64 -12.85 -15.06
C ILE A 29 -2.02 -13.92 -14.16
N VAL A 30 -0.77 -13.72 -13.76
CA VAL A 30 -0.02 -14.62 -12.88
C VAL A 30 0.20 -13.91 -11.55
N ILE A 31 -0.14 -14.56 -10.45
CA ILE A 31 -0.02 -14.00 -9.09
C ILE A 31 1.00 -14.83 -8.32
N LEU A 32 2.03 -14.17 -7.79
CA LEU A 32 2.99 -14.73 -6.85
C LEU A 32 2.94 -13.88 -5.58
N MET A 33 2.38 -14.46 -4.52
CA MET A 33 2.37 -13.86 -3.20
C MET A 33 3.49 -14.51 -2.37
N GLN A 34 4.43 -13.68 -1.95
CA GLN A 34 5.50 -14.00 -0.99
C GLN A 34 5.02 -13.65 0.43
N GLU A 35 5.87 -13.90 1.43
CA GLU A 35 5.54 -13.83 2.85
C GLU A 35 6.22 -12.65 3.56
N ASN A 36 5.46 -11.95 4.41
CA ASN A 36 5.92 -11.32 5.64
C ASN A 36 6.98 -10.20 5.43
N ARG A 37 6.69 -9.18 4.61
CA ARG A 37 7.56 -8.00 4.40
C ARG A 37 6.75 -6.71 4.34
N SER A 38 7.16 -5.71 5.13
CA SER A 38 6.62 -4.35 5.00
C SER A 38 7.24 -3.61 3.82
N PHE A 39 6.53 -2.62 3.27
CA PHE A 39 7.03 -1.79 2.18
C PHE A 39 8.29 -1.03 2.62
N ASP A 40 8.26 -0.32 3.75
CA ASP A 40 9.44 0.42 4.22
C ASP A 40 10.64 -0.48 4.53
N HIS A 41 10.41 -1.70 5.01
CA HIS A 41 11.48 -2.67 5.27
C HIS A 41 12.28 -3.01 4.01
N TYR A 42 11.64 -3.12 2.84
CA TYR A 42 12.35 -3.35 1.58
C TYR A 42 12.70 -2.08 0.84
N PHE A 43 11.73 -1.18 0.66
CA PHE A 43 11.78 -0.11 -0.33
C PHE A 43 11.68 1.29 0.28
N GLY A 44 11.68 1.43 1.62
CA GLY A 44 11.62 2.75 2.26
C GLY A 44 12.77 3.67 1.87
N THR A 45 13.92 3.12 1.46
CA THR A 45 15.08 3.91 0.96
C THR A 45 15.12 4.06 -0.57
N LEU A 46 14.24 3.42 -1.34
CA LEU A 46 14.24 3.47 -2.80
C LEU A 46 13.91 4.89 -3.30
N ARG A 47 14.58 5.39 -4.34
CA ARG A 47 14.27 6.72 -4.89
C ARG A 47 12.85 6.82 -5.46
N GLY A 48 12.19 7.94 -5.19
CA GLY A 48 10.91 8.31 -5.79
C GLY A 48 9.71 7.44 -5.38
N VAL A 49 9.78 6.78 -4.23
CA VAL A 49 8.61 6.17 -3.56
C VAL A 49 8.30 6.91 -2.27
N ARG A 50 7.07 6.81 -1.77
CA ARG A 50 6.70 7.31 -0.45
C ARG A 50 7.34 6.42 0.64
N GLY A 51 8.57 6.76 1.03
CA GLY A 51 9.39 6.04 2.00
C GLY A 51 9.92 6.96 3.10
N TYR A 52 11.18 6.78 3.51
CA TYR A 52 11.80 7.53 4.61
C TYR A 52 11.94 9.04 4.37
N GLY A 53 11.77 9.50 3.13
CA GLY A 53 11.71 10.90 2.72
C GLY A 53 10.32 11.52 2.81
N ASP A 54 9.27 10.82 3.24
CA ASP A 54 7.94 11.42 3.44
C ASP A 54 8.01 12.57 4.45
N ARG A 55 7.77 13.79 3.96
CA ARG A 55 7.77 15.04 4.72
C ARG A 55 6.55 15.18 5.63
N HIS A 56 5.44 14.55 5.26
CA HIS A 56 4.15 14.62 5.95
C HIS A 56 3.78 13.27 6.59
N ALA A 57 4.78 12.50 7.03
CA ALA A 57 4.57 11.38 7.92
C ALA A 57 3.85 11.85 9.21
N ILE A 58 2.99 11.01 9.79
CA ILE A 58 2.15 11.46 10.91
C ILE A 58 2.99 11.91 12.12
N GLU A 59 2.45 12.87 12.86
CA GLU A 59 2.99 13.31 14.15
C GLU A 59 2.40 12.45 15.26
N LEU A 60 3.26 11.83 16.07
CA LEU A 60 2.84 11.06 17.24
C LEU A 60 2.39 12.00 18.37
N PRO A 61 1.64 11.51 19.39
CA PRO A 61 1.21 12.34 20.51
C PRO A 61 2.33 13.04 21.29
N ASN A 62 3.57 12.59 21.16
CA ASN A 62 4.76 13.21 21.76
C ASN A 62 5.37 14.34 20.89
N GLY A 63 4.75 14.71 19.79
CA GLY A 63 5.20 15.74 18.84
C GLY A 63 6.34 15.31 17.91
N LYS A 64 6.76 14.04 17.96
CA LYS A 64 7.78 13.49 17.04
C LYS A 64 7.10 12.85 15.83
N PRO A 65 7.76 12.85 14.66
CA PRO A 65 7.30 12.03 13.54
C PRO A 65 7.20 10.54 13.90
N VAL A 66 6.34 9.82 13.20
CA VAL A 66 6.05 8.38 13.39
C VAL A 66 7.30 7.48 13.45
N TRP A 67 8.41 7.90 12.85
CA TRP A 67 9.69 7.20 12.89
C TRP A 67 10.24 7.01 14.31
N TYR A 68 9.92 7.92 15.24
CA TYR A 68 10.41 7.93 16.61
C TYR A 68 9.54 7.05 17.51
N GLN A 69 9.51 5.74 17.23
CA GLN A 69 8.64 4.79 17.93
C GLN A 69 9.06 4.65 19.41
N PRO A 70 8.17 4.95 20.38
CA PRO A 70 8.50 4.89 21.80
C PRO A 70 8.81 3.46 22.27
N ILE A 71 9.84 3.29 23.11
CA ILE A 71 10.11 2.00 23.80
C ILE A 71 9.05 1.78 24.89
N VAL A 72 8.93 2.78 25.76
CA VAL A 72 7.86 2.99 26.73
C VAL A 72 7.47 4.47 26.63
N ALA A 73 6.22 4.82 26.89
CA ALA A 73 5.75 6.20 26.82
C ALA A 73 6.67 7.15 27.64
N GLY A 74 7.34 8.08 26.95
CA GLY A 74 8.24 9.07 27.57
C GLY A 74 9.66 8.58 27.88
N MET A 75 10.02 7.32 27.59
CA MET A 75 11.33 6.73 27.94
C MET A 75 12.12 6.29 26.70
N GLY A 76 12.53 7.25 25.87
CA GLY A 76 13.32 6.98 24.67
C GLY A 76 12.51 6.43 23.50
N HIS A 77 13.19 6.22 22.37
CA HIS A 77 12.60 5.77 21.12
C HIS A 77 13.56 4.87 20.34
N VAL A 78 13.02 4.14 19.37
CA VAL A 78 13.76 3.41 18.35
C VAL A 78 13.41 4.01 17.00
N LEU A 79 14.42 4.45 16.27
CA LEU A 79 14.31 4.86 14.87
C LEU A 79 14.44 3.63 13.96
N PRO A 80 13.92 3.69 12.72
CA PRO A 80 14.26 2.71 11.71
C PRO A 80 15.79 2.60 11.55
N PHE A 81 16.30 1.38 11.45
CA PHE A 81 17.73 1.14 11.33
C PHE A 81 18.04 0.00 10.34
N ARG A 82 19.15 0.10 9.63
CA ARG A 82 19.71 -1.03 8.89
C ARG A 82 20.59 -1.84 9.87
N PRO A 83 20.27 -3.12 10.15
CA PRO A 83 21.15 -3.99 10.92
C PRO A 83 22.60 -3.97 10.41
N ASP A 84 23.56 -3.91 11.33
CA ASP A 84 24.99 -3.93 11.01
C ASP A 84 25.47 -5.38 10.80
N ALA A 85 25.06 -5.95 9.67
CA ALA A 85 25.54 -7.24 9.19
C ALA A 85 26.07 -7.13 7.76
N ALA A 86 27.13 -7.91 7.48
CA ALA A 86 27.57 -8.17 6.12
C ALA A 86 26.51 -9.01 5.40
N GLU A 87 26.26 -8.68 4.13
CA GLU A 87 25.36 -9.44 3.25
C GLU A 87 23.97 -9.65 3.88
N LEU A 88 23.38 -8.58 4.43
CA LEU A 88 22.18 -8.67 5.27
C LEU A 88 21.00 -9.40 4.60
N GLY A 89 20.79 -9.23 3.29
CA GLY A 89 19.74 -9.96 2.56
C GLY A 89 20.02 -11.45 2.33
N MET A 90 21.16 -11.97 2.79
CA MET A 90 21.48 -13.40 2.88
C MET A 90 21.43 -13.92 4.33
N GLN A 91 21.06 -13.09 5.29
CA GLN A 91 20.92 -13.47 6.70
C GLN A 91 19.52 -14.00 7.02
N TYR A 92 19.46 -15.00 7.90
CA TYR A 92 18.22 -15.63 8.37
C TYR A 92 17.59 -14.77 9.49
N MET A 93 17.00 -13.64 9.13
CA MET A 93 16.39 -12.72 10.10
C MET A 93 15.17 -13.36 10.76
N GLN A 94 15.08 -13.33 12.09
CA GLN A 94 13.95 -13.93 12.83
C GLN A 94 12.60 -13.28 12.47
N GLY A 95 11.54 -14.09 12.44
CA GLY A 95 10.16 -13.61 12.32
C GLY A 95 9.62 -12.92 13.57
N LEU A 96 8.80 -11.90 13.36
CA LEU A 96 8.21 -11.03 14.36
C LEU A 96 6.78 -11.46 14.70
N LEU A 97 6.18 -10.77 15.67
CA LEU A 97 4.78 -10.98 16.01
C LEU A 97 3.90 -10.26 14.98
N HIS A 98 3.03 -11.00 14.28
CA HIS A 98 2.09 -10.50 13.26
C HIS A 98 0.64 -10.96 13.47
N ASP A 99 0.31 -11.54 14.62
CA ASP A 99 -1.06 -11.90 14.95
C ASP A 99 -1.99 -10.66 15.08
N TRP A 100 -3.30 -10.91 15.07
CA TRP A 100 -4.32 -9.87 15.24
C TRP A 100 -4.08 -8.98 16.47
N ALA A 101 -3.79 -9.58 17.63
CA ALA A 101 -3.70 -8.84 18.88
C ALA A 101 -2.47 -7.92 18.89
N THR A 102 -1.32 -8.41 18.42
CA THR A 102 -0.08 -7.61 18.38
C THR A 102 -0.12 -6.55 17.29
N THR A 103 -0.76 -6.82 16.14
CA THR A 103 -0.93 -5.82 15.08
C THR A 103 -1.93 -4.73 15.47
N GLN A 104 -3.07 -5.07 16.09
CA GLN A 104 -4.00 -4.09 16.67
C GLN A 104 -3.35 -3.26 17.79
N LEU A 105 -2.50 -3.90 18.61
CA LEU A 105 -1.75 -3.20 19.65
C LEU A 105 -0.75 -2.20 19.07
N ALA A 106 -0.02 -2.55 18.00
CA ALA A 106 0.90 -1.64 17.30
C ALA A 106 0.16 -0.47 16.66
N TRP A 107 -0.99 -0.73 16.04
CA TRP A 107 -1.85 0.27 15.43
C TRP A 107 -2.46 1.25 16.45
N HIS A 108 -2.82 0.76 17.63
CA HIS A 108 -3.27 1.55 18.78
C HIS A 108 -4.36 2.58 18.44
N GLY A 109 -5.43 2.14 17.78
CA GLY A 109 -6.54 3.01 17.41
C GLY A 109 -6.16 4.08 16.38
N GLY A 110 -5.17 3.81 15.54
CA GLY A 110 -4.64 4.71 14.51
C GLY A 110 -3.58 5.70 15.00
N ARG A 111 -3.27 5.74 16.31
CA ARG A 111 -2.15 6.54 16.84
C ARG A 111 -0.80 6.05 16.37
N TYR A 112 -0.72 4.73 16.13
CA TYR A 112 0.39 4.09 15.43
C TYR A 112 1.75 4.31 16.12
N ASP A 113 1.74 4.30 17.46
CA ASP A 113 2.83 4.68 18.36
C ASP A 113 3.27 3.55 19.31
N ARG A 114 2.88 2.31 19.04
CA ARG A 114 3.12 1.14 19.93
C ARG A 114 3.87 0.00 19.27
N TRP A 115 4.59 0.25 18.18
CA TRP A 115 5.30 -0.80 17.44
C TRP A 115 6.33 -1.53 18.30
N ILE A 116 7.14 -0.81 19.08
CA ILE A 116 8.15 -1.44 19.96
C ILE A 116 7.50 -2.23 21.09
N MET A 117 6.43 -1.70 21.69
CA MET A 117 5.69 -2.41 22.73
C MET A 117 5.07 -3.71 22.22
N ALA A 118 4.53 -3.68 21.00
CA ALA A 118 3.81 -4.80 20.43
C ALA A 118 4.74 -5.87 19.84
N LYS A 119 5.85 -5.46 19.22
CA LYS A 119 6.65 -6.33 18.33
C LYS A 119 8.16 -6.30 18.63
N GLY A 120 8.59 -5.43 19.53
CA GLY A 120 9.98 -5.29 19.98
C GLY A 120 10.92 -4.60 18.99
N PRO A 121 12.19 -4.36 19.40
CA PRO A 121 13.33 -3.86 18.63
C PRO A 121 13.25 -3.89 17.11
N LEU A 122 13.25 -5.14 16.68
CA LEU A 122 13.52 -5.60 15.34
C LEU A 122 12.46 -5.19 14.32
N THR A 123 11.26 -4.81 14.78
CA THR A 123 10.23 -4.20 13.91
C THR A 123 10.77 -3.02 13.11
N MET A 124 11.72 -2.26 13.67
CA MET A 124 12.28 -1.07 13.03
C MET A 124 13.43 -1.40 12.04
N ALA A 125 13.75 -2.67 11.80
CA ALA A 125 14.80 -3.02 10.85
C ALA A 125 14.36 -2.75 9.40
N HIS A 126 15.30 -2.31 8.55
CA HIS A 126 15.08 -2.18 7.11
C HIS A 126 16.30 -2.62 6.30
N LEU A 127 16.08 -2.86 5.02
CA LEU A 127 17.08 -3.22 4.02
C LEU A 127 17.32 -2.05 3.06
N THR A 128 18.42 -2.13 2.32
CA THR A 128 18.80 -1.17 1.29
C THR A 128 19.04 -1.86 -0.05
N ARG A 129 19.27 -1.09 -1.10
CA ARG A 129 19.65 -1.62 -2.43
C ARG A 129 20.83 -2.59 -2.39
N GLY A 130 21.83 -2.33 -1.53
CA GLY A 130 22.98 -3.21 -1.38
C GLY A 130 22.63 -4.55 -0.73
N ASP A 131 21.57 -4.57 0.08
CA ASP A 131 21.13 -5.77 0.79
C ASP A 131 20.24 -6.66 -0.07
N ILE A 132 19.36 -6.07 -0.91
CA ILE A 132 18.39 -6.78 -1.78
C ILE A 132 18.41 -6.24 -3.23
N PRO A 133 19.53 -6.38 -3.95
CA PRO A 133 19.71 -5.76 -5.27
C PRO A 133 18.74 -6.28 -6.33
N PHE A 134 18.28 -7.54 -6.23
CA PHE A 134 17.31 -8.12 -7.17
C PHE A 134 15.96 -7.39 -7.10
N HIS A 135 15.41 -7.21 -5.89
CA HIS A 135 14.13 -6.54 -5.67
C HIS A 135 14.19 -5.07 -6.11
N TYR A 136 15.28 -4.35 -5.83
CA TYR A 136 15.49 -2.98 -6.30
C TYR A 136 15.60 -2.90 -7.83
N GLN A 137 16.17 -3.92 -8.49
CA GLN A 137 16.21 -3.97 -9.95
C GLN A 137 14.86 -4.28 -10.58
N LEU A 138 14.04 -5.12 -9.95
CA LEU A 138 12.65 -5.28 -10.38
C LEU A 138 11.90 -3.95 -10.29
N ALA A 139 12.06 -3.24 -9.17
CA ALA A 139 11.46 -1.91 -9.02
C ALA A 139 12.01 -0.90 -10.03
N ASP A 140 13.30 -0.90 -10.35
CA ASP A 140 13.87 -0.01 -11.37
C ASP A 140 13.48 -0.39 -12.81
N ALA A 141 13.07 -1.64 -13.04
CA ALA A 141 12.67 -2.13 -14.35
C ALA A 141 11.17 -1.97 -14.60
N PHE A 142 10.32 -2.15 -13.58
CA PHE A 142 8.87 -2.26 -13.71
C PHE A 142 8.11 -1.32 -12.76
N THR A 143 6.77 -1.32 -12.81
CA THR A 143 5.96 -0.52 -11.88
C THR A 143 6.02 -1.10 -10.46
N ILE A 144 6.40 -0.28 -9.48
CA ILE A 144 6.23 -0.55 -8.04
C ILE A 144 5.00 0.21 -7.51
N CYS A 145 4.21 -0.43 -6.64
CA CYS A 145 3.05 0.19 -6.01
C CYS A 145 3.39 0.54 -4.55
N ASP A 146 3.47 1.84 -4.22
CA ASP A 146 3.81 2.33 -2.87
C ASP A 146 2.58 2.76 -2.04
N GLY A 147 1.38 2.58 -2.60
CA GLY A 147 0.09 2.67 -1.94
C GLY A 147 -0.60 1.32 -1.72
N TYR A 148 0.13 0.19 -1.85
CA TYR A 148 -0.44 -1.15 -1.69
C TYR A 148 -0.33 -1.64 -0.23
N HIS A 149 -1.45 -2.01 0.36
CA HIS A 149 -1.60 -2.48 1.74
C HIS A 149 -1.91 -3.97 1.79
N CYS A 150 -1.48 -4.67 2.84
CA CYS A 150 -2.13 -5.94 3.14
C CYS A 150 -3.60 -5.68 3.51
N SER A 151 -4.48 -6.62 3.19
CA SER A 151 -5.93 -6.38 3.31
C SER A 151 -6.41 -6.25 4.74
N GLY A 152 -5.71 -6.83 5.72
CA GLY A 152 -6.07 -6.77 7.13
C GLY A 152 -4.88 -6.65 8.07
N MET A 153 -5.15 -6.14 9.28
CA MET A 153 -4.23 -6.14 10.42
C MET A 153 -4.18 -7.53 11.07
N MET A 154 -3.74 -8.52 10.29
CA MET A 154 -3.91 -9.96 10.54
C MET A 154 -2.69 -10.73 10.02
N PRO A 155 -2.52 -12.00 10.44
CA PRO A 155 -1.47 -12.86 9.92
C PRO A 155 -1.75 -13.32 8.47
N THR A 156 -0.90 -14.22 7.98
CA THR A 156 -0.85 -14.79 6.63
C THR A 156 -2.19 -15.25 6.06
N ASP A 157 -2.85 -16.21 6.73
CA ASP A 157 -4.02 -16.88 6.15
C ASP A 157 -5.18 -15.91 5.86
N PRO A 158 -5.60 -15.04 6.80
CA PRO A 158 -6.61 -14.02 6.51
C PRO A 158 -6.27 -13.10 5.33
N ASN A 159 -5.02 -12.69 5.18
CA ASN A 159 -4.60 -11.86 4.04
C ASN A 159 -4.63 -12.63 2.72
N ARG A 160 -4.25 -13.91 2.73
CA ARG A 160 -4.43 -14.81 1.59
C ARG A 160 -5.91 -15.06 1.28
N TYR A 161 -6.80 -15.15 2.27
CA TYR A 161 -8.24 -15.24 2.02
C TYR A 161 -8.79 -14.01 1.30
N TYR A 162 -8.30 -12.81 1.57
CA TYR A 162 -8.67 -11.62 0.79
C TYR A 162 -8.20 -11.72 -0.67
N MET A 163 -6.99 -12.23 -0.94
CA MET A 163 -6.53 -12.47 -2.32
C MET A 163 -7.39 -13.52 -3.04
N TRP A 164 -7.76 -14.60 -2.34
CA TRP A 164 -8.47 -15.73 -2.92
C TRP A 164 -9.98 -15.54 -3.01
N THR A 165 -10.56 -14.77 -2.10
CA THR A 165 -12.02 -14.74 -1.91
C THR A 165 -12.58 -13.34 -1.78
N GLY A 166 -11.75 -12.31 -1.56
CA GLY A 166 -12.20 -10.93 -1.38
C GLY A 166 -12.72 -10.62 0.03
N SER A 167 -12.74 -11.59 0.94
CA SER A 167 -13.14 -11.44 2.35
C SER A 167 -12.48 -12.49 3.24
N ILE A 168 -12.78 -12.46 4.54
CA ILE A 168 -12.44 -13.49 5.53
C ILE A 168 -13.71 -14.13 6.12
N GLY A 169 -14.83 -14.11 5.39
CA GLY A 169 -16.16 -14.45 5.91
C GLY A 169 -16.68 -13.37 6.86
N ASN A 170 -16.52 -12.10 6.48
CA ASN A 170 -16.77 -10.94 7.35
C ASN A 170 -18.22 -10.82 7.85
N ASP A 171 -19.16 -11.47 7.18
CA ASP A 171 -20.59 -11.54 7.54
C ASP A 171 -20.90 -12.60 8.62
N GLY A 172 -19.90 -13.40 9.03
CA GLY A 172 -20.05 -14.48 9.99
C GLY A 172 -20.64 -15.77 9.40
N VAL A 173 -20.84 -15.84 8.09
CA VAL A 173 -21.39 -17.02 7.41
C VAL A 173 -20.24 -17.90 6.91
N GLY A 174 -20.47 -19.22 6.89
CA GLY A 174 -19.53 -20.18 6.32
C GLY A 174 -18.24 -20.37 7.12
N GLY A 175 -18.24 -20.08 8.42
CA GLY A 175 -17.11 -20.31 9.33
C GLY A 175 -16.23 -19.09 9.62
N GLY A 176 -16.56 -17.91 9.06
CA GLY A 176 -15.90 -16.65 9.38
C GLY A 176 -16.53 -15.90 10.58
N PRO A 177 -16.03 -14.69 10.91
CA PRO A 177 -14.83 -14.08 10.36
C PRO A 177 -13.55 -14.75 10.88
N VAL A 178 -12.56 -14.94 10.00
CA VAL A 178 -11.28 -15.56 10.35
C VAL A 178 -10.18 -14.50 10.47
N ILE A 179 -9.64 -14.33 11.67
CA ILE A 179 -8.63 -13.29 11.97
C ILE A 179 -7.27 -13.88 12.41
N ASP A 180 -7.12 -15.19 12.29
CA ASP A 180 -5.97 -16.00 12.68
C ASP A 180 -5.76 -17.18 11.71
N ASN A 181 -4.65 -17.91 11.86
CA ASN A 181 -4.31 -19.07 11.03
C ASN A 181 -4.99 -20.35 11.55
N ALA A 182 -6.31 -20.32 11.73
CA ALA A 182 -7.05 -21.39 12.41
C ALA A 182 -7.33 -22.64 11.54
N GLU A 183 -7.21 -22.53 10.21
CA GLU A 183 -7.36 -23.63 9.24
C GLU A 183 -8.61 -24.52 9.46
N ALA A 184 -9.72 -23.92 9.93
CA ALA A 184 -10.81 -24.65 10.56
C ALA A 184 -11.81 -25.30 9.58
N GLY A 185 -11.78 -24.91 8.30
CA GLY A 185 -12.79 -25.31 7.34
C GLY A 185 -13.81 -24.22 7.06
N TYR A 186 -13.94 -23.83 5.80
CA TYR A 186 -14.73 -22.66 5.40
C TYR A 186 -15.61 -22.93 4.19
N SER A 187 -16.76 -22.27 4.08
CA SER A 187 -17.74 -22.55 3.01
C SER A 187 -18.30 -21.32 2.30
N TRP A 188 -17.71 -20.13 2.50
CA TRP A 188 -18.01 -19.00 1.62
C TRP A 188 -17.33 -19.18 0.25
N SER A 189 -17.81 -18.42 -0.73
CA SER A 189 -17.38 -18.55 -2.12
C SER A 189 -15.95 -18.05 -2.36
N THR A 190 -15.23 -18.70 -3.26
CA THR A 190 -13.86 -18.31 -3.64
C THR A 190 -13.80 -17.79 -5.08
N CYS A 191 -12.83 -16.91 -5.39
CA CYS A 191 -12.60 -16.41 -6.75
C CYS A 191 -12.36 -17.55 -7.75
N PRO A 192 -11.54 -18.58 -7.48
CA PRO A 192 -11.37 -19.72 -8.38
C PRO A 192 -12.66 -20.48 -8.71
N GLU A 193 -13.57 -20.68 -7.76
CA GLU A 193 -14.89 -21.26 -8.03
C GLU A 193 -15.70 -20.40 -9.01
N MET A 194 -15.67 -19.09 -8.82
CA MET A 194 -16.39 -18.16 -9.69
C MET A 194 -15.75 -18.08 -11.09
N LEU A 195 -14.42 -18.16 -11.19
CA LEU A 195 -13.71 -18.28 -12.46
C LEU A 195 -14.11 -19.57 -13.19
N GLN A 196 -14.12 -20.70 -12.47
CA GLN A 196 -14.53 -21.99 -12.99
C GLN A 196 -15.96 -21.94 -13.54
N ALA A 197 -16.90 -21.38 -12.78
CA ALA A 197 -18.29 -21.22 -13.19
C ALA A 197 -18.45 -20.26 -14.38
N ALA A 198 -17.56 -19.26 -14.50
CA ALA A 198 -17.57 -18.29 -15.58
C ALA A 198 -16.90 -18.79 -16.88
N GLY A 199 -16.31 -20.00 -16.88
CA GLY A 199 -15.56 -20.57 -17.99
C GLY A 199 -14.19 -19.91 -18.20
N ILE A 200 -13.64 -19.26 -17.17
CA ILE A 200 -12.33 -18.62 -17.20
C ILE A 200 -11.31 -19.65 -16.69
N THR A 201 -10.29 -19.96 -17.48
CA THR A 201 -9.32 -20.99 -17.13
C THR A 201 -8.42 -20.52 -15.99
N TRP A 202 -8.18 -21.41 -15.03
CA TRP A 202 -7.32 -21.09 -13.89
C TRP A 202 -6.53 -22.30 -13.40
N LYS A 203 -5.41 -22.07 -12.72
CA LYS A 203 -4.57 -23.14 -12.13
C LYS A 203 -3.65 -22.60 -11.03
N ILE A 204 -3.30 -23.46 -10.08
CA ILE A 204 -2.26 -23.24 -9.09
C ILE A 204 -1.02 -24.03 -9.48
N TYR A 205 0.12 -23.33 -9.52
CA TYR A 205 1.45 -23.92 -9.70
C TYR A 205 2.13 -23.97 -8.33
N GLN A 206 2.35 -25.18 -7.82
CA GLN A 206 2.95 -25.46 -6.52
C GLN A 206 3.66 -26.82 -6.54
N ASP A 207 4.39 -27.13 -5.49
CA ASP A 207 4.90 -28.48 -5.24
C ASP A 207 3.96 -29.24 -4.30
N VAL A 208 3.77 -30.54 -4.53
CA VAL A 208 2.85 -31.36 -3.73
C VAL A 208 3.46 -31.81 -2.40
N GLY A 209 4.77 -31.63 -2.21
CA GLY A 209 5.48 -32.03 -1.01
C GLY A 209 5.35 -33.52 -0.73
N LEU A 210 4.98 -33.85 0.50
CA LEU A 210 4.73 -35.22 0.94
C LEU A 210 3.27 -35.67 0.69
N GLY A 211 2.50 -34.88 -0.06
CA GLY A 211 1.11 -35.14 -0.45
C GLY A 211 0.16 -33.98 -0.09
N LEU A 212 -0.45 -33.37 -1.11
CA LEU A 212 -1.59 -32.44 -0.98
C LEU A 212 -2.94 -33.17 -0.82
N ASP A 213 -2.93 -34.49 -1.00
CA ASP A 213 -4.08 -35.39 -0.98
C ASP A 213 -4.22 -36.14 0.35
N ALA A 214 -3.23 -36.06 1.24
CA ALA A 214 -3.28 -36.72 2.53
C ALA A 214 -4.37 -36.09 3.44
N SER A 215 -5.22 -36.93 4.03
CA SER A 215 -6.31 -36.50 4.91
C SER A 215 -5.78 -35.70 6.10
N GLY A 216 -6.16 -34.43 6.20
CA GLY A 216 -5.74 -33.52 7.27
C GLY A 216 -4.34 -32.91 7.08
N SER A 217 -3.78 -32.97 5.87
CA SER A 217 -2.52 -32.33 5.48
C SER A 217 -2.76 -31.36 4.33
N TRP A 218 -2.30 -30.11 4.47
CA TRP A 218 -2.60 -29.03 3.53
C TRP A 218 -1.35 -28.46 2.83
N GLY A 219 -0.33 -29.30 2.67
CA GLY A 219 0.89 -28.97 1.92
C GLY A 219 2.00 -28.33 2.75
N TRP A 220 1.81 -28.16 4.05
CA TRP A 220 2.91 -27.93 5.00
C TRP A 220 3.68 -29.22 5.29
N THR A 221 5.01 -29.16 5.24
CA THR A 221 5.88 -30.31 5.53
C THR A 221 7.07 -29.89 6.39
N ARG A 222 7.76 -30.86 7.01
CA ARG A 222 9.01 -30.58 7.77
C ARG A 222 10.21 -30.26 6.88
N ASP A 223 10.13 -30.58 5.59
CA ASP A 223 11.16 -30.23 4.63
C ASP A 223 10.76 -28.89 3.98
N PRO A 224 11.47 -27.79 4.29
CA PRO A 224 11.08 -26.46 3.82
C PRO A 224 11.28 -26.27 2.32
N PHE A 225 11.93 -27.22 1.62
CA PHE A 225 12.18 -27.12 0.19
C PHE A 225 11.04 -27.71 -0.66
N VAL A 226 10.08 -28.42 -0.08
CA VAL A 226 8.98 -29.07 -0.81
C VAL A 226 7.62 -28.71 -0.23
N GLY A 227 6.56 -28.92 -1.00
CA GLY A 227 5.20 -28.52 -0.62
C GLY A 227 4.91 -27.05 -0.91
N ASN A 228 3.94 -26.52 -0.18
CA ASN A 228 3.40 -25.17 -0.39
C ASN A 228 3.34 -24.34 0.90
N TYR A 229 3.91 -24.84 1.99
CA TYR A 229 3.96 -24.18 3.31
C TYR A 229 2.61 -23.85 3.98
N GLY A 230 1.48 -24.29 3.42
CA GLY A 230 0.14 -23.87 3.85
C GLY A 230 -0.36 -22.60 3.15
N ASP A 231 0.45 -21.99 2.29
CA ASP A 231 0.17 -20.74 1.57
C ASP A 231 -0.92 -20.88 0.49
N ASN A 232 -1.30 -22.11 0.16
CA ASN A 232 -2.48 -22.43 -0.63
C ASN A 232 -3.70 -22.58 0.28
N SER A 233 -4.13 -21.48 0.89
CA SER A 233 -5.21 -21.48 1.88
C SER A 233 -6.59 -21.83 1.30
N LEU A 234 -6.74 -21.98 -0.03
CA LEU A 234 -7.95 -22.57 -0.64
C LEU A 234 -8.19 -23.99 -0.16
N LEU A 235 -7.14 -24.72 0.19
CA LEU A 235 -7.25 -26.09 0.66
C LEU A 235 -8.04 -26.20 1.98
N TYR A 236 -8.28 -25.08 2.68
CA TYR A 236 -9.10 -25.03 3.89
C TYR A 236 -10.60 -24.89 3.57
N PHE A 237 -10.97 -24.58 2.34
CA PHE A 237 -12.38 -24.42 1.95
C PHE A 237 -13.02 -25.76 1.60
N ASP A 238 -14.23 -26.02 2.10
CA ASP A 238 -14.99 -27.25 1.96
C ASP A 238 -15.07 -27.74 0.52
N GLN A 239 -15.19 -26.82 -0.41
CA GLN A 239 -15.30 -27.09 -1.83
C GLN A 239 -14.02 -27.73 -2.39
N PHE A 240 -12.85 -27.36 -1.87
CA PHE A 240 -11.55 -27.92 -2.26
C PHE A 240 -11.15 -29.11 -1.37
N ARG A 241 -11.48 -29.07 -0.07
CA ARG A 241 -11.30 -30.20 0.86
C ARG A 241 -11.97 -31.45 0.35
N ASN A 242 -13.19 -31.31 -0.16
CA ASN A 242 -14.04 -32.41 -0.61
C ASN A 242 -13.95 -32.68 -2.12
N ALA A 243 -13.22 -31.86 -2.88
CA ALA A 243 -13.03 -32.06 -4.32
C ALA A 243 -12.38 -33.43 -4.58
N GLN A 244 -12.85 -34.12 -5.64
CA GLN A 244 -12.36 -35.44 -6.02
C GLN A 244 -11.47 -35.35 -7.28
N PRO A 245 -10.49 -36.25 -7.45
CA PRO A 245 -9.68 -36.32 -8.68
C PRO A 245 -10.54 -36.31 -9.95
N GLY A 246 -10.14 -35.54 -10.95
CA GLY A 246 -10.89 -35.35 -12.20
C GLY A 246 -11.95 -34.25 -12.14
N SER A 247 -12.19 -33.63 -10.97
CA SER A 247 -12.94 -32.38 -10.89
C SER A 247 -12.01 -31.19 -11.11
N PRO A 248 -12.44 -30.11 -11.80
CA PRO A 248 -11.59 -28.95 -12.02
C PRO A 248 -11.06 -28.30 -10.73
N LEU A 249 -11.84 -28.30 -9.65
CA LEU A 249 -11.39 -27.77 -8.35
C LEU A 249 -10.22 -28.59 -7.78
N TYR A 250 -10.28 -29.93 -7.90
CA TYR A 250 -9.17 -30.79 -7.48
C TYR A 250 -7.98 -30.61 -8.40
N ASP A 251 -8.17 -30.77 -9.71
CA ASP A 251 -7.07 -30.85 -10.67
C ASP A 251 -6.27 -29.53 -10.71
N ASN A 252 -6.94 -28.38 -10.54
CA ASN A 252 -6.31 -27.07 -10.61
C ASN A 252 -5.72 -26.59 -9.27
N ALA A 253 -6.17 -27.10 -8.11
CA ALA A 253 -5.71 -26.62 -6.80
C ALA A 253 -4.94 -27.65 -5.96
N ARG A 254 -5.06 -28.95 -6.26
CA ARG A 254 -4.49 -30.05 -5.46
C ARG A 254 -3.45 -30.88 -6.20
N THR A 255 -3.10 -30.49 -7.41
CA THR A 255 -1.98 -31.09 -8.16
C THR A 255 -0.81 -30.11 -8.21
N GLY A 256 0.36 -30.61 -8.58
CA GLY A 256 1.60 -29.85 -8.59
C GLY A 256 2.79 -30.69 -9.02
N THR A 257 3.99 -30.10 -8.94
CA THR A 257 5.23 -30.85 -9.11
C THR A 257 5.46 -31.77 -7.92
N ASN A 258 6.32 -32.78 -8.06
CA ASN A 258 6.77 -33.59 -6.92
C ASN A 258 8.30 -33.67 -6.94
N VAL A 259 8.94 -32.58 -6.53
CA VAL A 259 10.40 -32.43 -6.59
C VAL A 259 11.12 -33.43 -5.69
N ALA A 260 10.47 -33.89 -4.61
CA ALA A 260 10.99 -34.96 -3.77
C ALA A 260 11.12 -36.30 -4.53
N ALA A 261 10.25 -36.55 -5.51
CA ALA A 261 10.29 -37.76 -6.32
C ALA A 261 11.14 -37.58 -7.60
N SER A 262 10.85 -36.55 -8.41
CA SER A 262 11.57 -36.25 -9.66
C SER A 262 11.17 -34.89 -10.25
N GLY A 263 11.98 -34.37 -11.19
CA GLY A 263 11.69 -33.11 -11.88
C GLY A 263 12.07 -31.87 -11.05
N GLY A 264 11.56 -30.71 -11.45
CA GLY A 264 11.80 -29.42 -10.81
C GLY A 264 10.52 -28.60 -10.60
N TYR A 265 10.58 -27.63 -9.67
CA TYR A 265 9.44 -26.83 -9.21
C TYR A 265 8.64 -26.12 -10.32
N PHE A 266 9.29 -25.86 -11.45
CA PHE A 266 8.73 -25.04 -12.53
C PHE A 266 8.38 -25.86 -13.76
N ASP A 267 8.48 -27.19 -13.73
CA ASP A 267 8.33 -28.03 -14.92
C ASP A 267 6.92 -27.92 -15.52
N ILE A 268 5.88 -27.93 -14.67
CA ILE A 268 4.49 -27.78 -15.11
C ILE A 268 4.24 -26.38 -15.67
N LEU A 269 4.75 -25.33 -15.00
CA LEU A 269 4.64 -23.95 -15.49
C LEU A 269 5.34 -23.77 -16.85
N LYS A 270 6.57 -24.27 -16.97
CA LYS A 270 7.34 -24.21 -18.22
C LYS A 270 6.64 -24.97 -19.34
N ALA A 271 6.09 -26.15 -19.07
CA ALA A 271 5.34 -26.92 -20.05
C ALA A 271 4.12 -26.15 -20.56
N ASP A 272 3.31 -25.57 -19.66
CA ASP A 272 2.13 -24.79 -20.06
C ASP A 272 2.50 -23.51 -20.84
N VAL A 273 3.58 -22.81 -20.45
CA VAL A 273 4.06 -21.63 -21.18
C VAL A 273 4.62 -22.01 -22.56
N GLN A 274 5.41 -23.07 -22.66
CA GLN A 274 5.98 -23.53 -23.94
C GLN A 274 4.90 -24.09 -24.87
N GLY A 275 3.90 -24.76 -24.31
CA GLY A 275 2.75 -25.29 -25.04
C GLY A 275 1.74 -24.22 -25.47
N GLY A 276 1.83 -22.98 -24.97
CA GLY A 276 0.84 -21.94 -25.21
C GLY A 276 -0.51 -22.21 -24.53
N THR A 277 -0.48 -22.96 -23.42
CA THR A 277 -1.66 -23.40 -22.65
C THR A 277 -1.68 -22.82 -21.24
N LEU A 278 -0.90 -21.78 -20.96
CA LEU A 278 -0.96 -21.04 -19.70
C LEU A 278 -2.41 -20.57 -19.45
N PRO A 279 -3.00 -20.81 -18.27
CA PRO A 279 -4.36 -20.37 -17.96
C PRO A 279 -4.51 -18.84 -17.97
N GLN A 280 -5.76 -18.37 -18.06
CA GLN A 280 -6.06 -16.95 -17.97
C GLN A 280 -5.69 -16.38 -16.60
N VAL A 281 -5.88 -17.15 -15.53
CA VAL A 281 -5.49 -16.76 -14.16
C VAL A 281 -4.66 -17.87 -13.53
N SER A 282 -3.44 -17.54 -13.10
CA SER A 282 -2.51 -18.50 -12.51
C SER A 282 -2.03 -18.00 -11.16
N TRP A 283 -1.99 -18.86 -10.16
CA TRP A 283 -1.33 -18.56 -8.89
C TRP A 283 -0.10 -19.44 -8.74
N ILE A 284 0.96 -18.87 -8.17
CA ILE A 284 2.19 -19.58 -7.85
C ILE A 284 2.33 -19.59 -6.34
N VAL A 285 2.49 -20.78 -5.77
CA VAL A 285 2.68 -20.99 -4.34
C VAL A 285 4.01 -21.69 -4.13
N ALA A 286 4.90 -21.04 -3.38
CA ALA A 286 6.26 -21.49 -3.18
C ALA A 286 6.37 -22.42 -1.95
N PRO A 287 7.33 -23.36 -1.92
CA PRO A 287 7.77 -23.98 -0.67
C PRO A 287 8.30 -22.95 0.32
N GLU A 288 8.29 -23.26 1.62
CA GLU A 288 8.70 -22.38 2.73
C GLU A 288 10.03 -21.66 2.46
N ALA A 289 11.04 -22.42 2.02
CA ALA A 289 12.39 -21.88 1.80
C ALA A 289 12.44 -20.75 0.76
N TYR A 290 11.42 -20.67 -0.09
CA TYR A 290 11.33 -19.76 -1.23
C TYR A 290 10.14 -18.78 -1.12
N SER A 291 9.39 -18.80 -0.01
CA SER A 291 8.27 -17.89 0.22
C SER A 291 8.72 -16.52 0.73
N GLU A 292 9.98 -16.39 1.15
CA GLU A 292 10.54 -15.27 1.91
C GLU A 292 10.02 -15.16 3.35
N HIS A 293 9.29 -16.14 3.90
CA HIS A 293 8.91 -16.08 5.31
C HIS A 293 10.15 -15.85 6.22
N PRO A 294 10.14 -14.85 7.11
CA PRO A 294 11.22 -14.55 8.04
C PRO A 294 11.67 -15.77 8.80
N ASN A 295 12.98 -15.90 8.94
CA ASN A 295 13.79 -17.11 9.08
C ASN A 295 14.29 -17.69 7.74
N TRP A 296 13.92 -17.13 6.58
CA TRP A 296 14.56 -17.35 5.29
C TRP A 296 15.08 -16.03 4.70
N PRO A 297 16.30 -16.00 4.14
CA PRO A 297 16.83 -14.76 3.60
C PRO A 297 16.14 -14.37 2.27
N PRO A 298 15.99 -13.06 1.99
CA PRO A 298 15.43 -12.54 0.74
C PRO A 298 16.03 -13.12 -0.56
N ASN A 299 17.29 -13.58 -0.56
CA ASN A 299 17.91 -14.13 -1.77
C ASN A 299 17.30 -15.46 -2.26
N TYR A 300 16.63 -16.23 -1.39
CA TYR A 300 15.95 -17.47 -1.81
C TYR A 300 14.67 -17.16 -2.59
N GLY A 301 13.85 -16.21 -2.12
CA GLY A 301 12.70 -15.70 -2.86
C GLY A 301 13.10 -15.01 -4.15
N ALA A 302 14.14 -14.18 -4.13
CA ALA A 302 14.70 -13.56 -5.33
C ALA A 302 15.06 -14.62 -6.41
N TRP A 303 15.68 -15.73 -6.01
CA TRP A 303 15.97 -16.84 -6.92
C TRP A 303 14.68 -17.45 -7.49
N TYR A 304 13.69 -17.71 -6.65
CA TYR A 304 12.42 -18.31 -7.05
C TYR A 304 11.64 -17.40 -8.02
N VAL A 305 11.56 -16.10 -7.72
CA VAL A 305 10.97 -15.08 -8.61
C VAL A 305 11.71 -15.02 -9.95
N ASP A 306 13.05 -15.05 -9.96
CA ASP A 306 13.80 -15.09 -11.21
C ASP A 306 13.51 -16.36 -12.03
N GLN A 307 13.35 -17.53 -11.38
CA GLN A 307 12.97 -18.76 -12.07
C GLN A 307 11.55 -18.70 -12.66
N VAL A 308 10.59 -18.11 -11.94
CA VAL A 308 9.24 -17.85 -12.46
C VAL A 308 9.32 -16.94 -13.69
N LEU A 309 10.06 -15.83 -13.62
CA LEU A 309 10.25 -14.95 -14.77
C LEU A 309 10.91 -15.67 -15.95
N GLN A 310 11.91 -16.50 -15.70
CA GLN A 310 12.55 -17.29 -16.76
C GLN A 310 11.59 -18.32 -17.39
N ALA A 311 10.68 -18.91 -16.62
CA ALA A 311 9.65 -19.81 -17.12
C ALA A 311 8.64 -19.05 -17.99
N LEU A 312 8.07 -17.95 -17.47
CA LEU A 312 7.09 -17.13 -18.19
C LEU A 312 7.66 -16.52 -19.48
N THR A 313 8.93 -16.11 -19.46
CA THR A 313 9.62 -15.53 -20.63
C THR A 313 10.21 -16.56 -21.60
N SER A 314 10.06 -17.86 -21.32
CA SER A 314 10.56 -18.92 -22.20
C SER A 314 9.80 -19.03 -23.53
N ASN A 315 8.60 -18.45 -23.59
CA ASN A 315 7.81 -18.27 -24.81
C ASN A 315 7.41 -16.80 -24.95
N ALA A 316 8.02 -16.11 -25.91
CA ALA A 316 7.78 -14.68 -26.12
C ALA A 316 6.33 -14.35 -26.50
N ALA A 317 5.64 -15.24 -27.21
CA ALA A 317 4.24 -15.03 -27.59
C ALA A 317 3.32 -15.04 -26.36
N VAL A 318 3.57 -15.91 -25.39
CA VAL A 318 2.85 -15.94 -24.11
C VAL A 318 3.22 -14.73 -23.27
N TRP A 319 4.51 -14.48 -23.04
CA TRP A 319 4.95 -13.36 -22.18
C TRP A 319 4.48 -11.99 -22.68
N SER A 320 4.43 -11.78 -24.00
CA SER A 320 3.92 -10.53 -24.58
C SER A 320 2.48 -10.21 -24.15
N LYS A 321 1.75 -11.21 -23.62
CA LYS A 321 0.37 -11.13 -23.16
C LYS A 321 0.20 -11.37 -21.65
N THR A 322 1.28 -11.39 -20.87
CA THR A 322 1.26 -11.80 -19.46
C THR A 322 1.54 -10.64 -18.51
N ALA A 323 0.78 -10.57 -17.42
CA ALA A 323 1.08 -9.74 -16.26
C ALA A 323 1.42 -10.61 -15.05
N LEU A 324 2.62 -10.45 -14.48
CA LEU A 324 2.99 -11.04 -13.19
C LEU A 324 2.77 -9.99 -12.09
N ILE A 325 1.91 -10.31 -11.13
CA ILE A 325 1.71 -9.54 -9.90
C ILE A 325 2.55 -10.23 -8.81
N LEU A 326 3.64 -9.59 -8.40
CA LEU A 326 4.44 -9.99 -7.25
C LEU A 326 4.04 -9.14 -6.05
N THR A 327 3.48 -9.77 -5.01
CA THR A 327 3.02 -9.11 -3.77
C THR A 327 3.48 -9.90 -2.56
N TYR A 328 3.27 -9.36 -1.37
CA TYR A 328 3.40 -10.06 -0.10
C TYR A 328 2.03 -10.14 0.58
N ASP A 329 1.84 -11.10 1.48
CA ASP A 329 0.61 -11.34 2.24
C ASP A 329 0.45 -10.33 3.39
N GLU A 330 1.47 -10.12 4.22
CA GLU A 330 1.50 -9.18 5.32
C GLU A 330 2.95 -8.75 5.65
N ASN A 331 3.16 -8.07 6.78
CA ASN A 331 4.38 -7.32 7.05
C ASN A 331 5.34 -8.01 8.02
N ASP A 332 5.07 -9.23 8.49
CA ASP A 332 5.66 -9.98 9.62
C ASP A 332 5.52 -9.33 10.99
N GLY A 333 5.28 -8.02 10.99
CA GLY A 333 5.56 -7.15 12.10
C GLY A 333 6.71 -6.17 11.86
N PHE A 334 7.32 -6.13 10.68
CA PHE A 334 8.21 -5.02 10.28
C PHE A 334 7.42 -3.73 10.12
N PHE A 335 8.01 -2.63 10.57
CA PHE A 335 7.42 -1.31 10.60
C PHE A 335 7.18 -0.80 9.17
N ASP A 336 6.06 -0.11 8.98
CA ASP A 336 5.79 0.76 7.86
C ASP A 336 5.20 2.06 8.39
N HIS A 337 5.63 3.21 7.88
CA HIS A 337 5.30 4.51 8.46
C HIS A 337 3.92 5.05 8.12
N VAL A 338 3.27 4.52 7.08
CA VAL A 338 1.97 5.01 6.63
C VAL A 338 0.90 4.27 7.43
N PRO A 339 0.14 4.96 8.30
CA PRO A 339 -0.98 4.32 8.98
C PRO A 339 -2.00 3.84 7.94
N PRO A 340 -2.47 2.60 8.05
CA PRO A 340 -3.31 2.04 7.02
C PRO A 340 -4.71 2.67 7.03
N PRO A 341 -5.32 2.93 5.85
CA PRO A 341 -6.72 3.34 5.74
C PRO A 341 -7.65 2.37 6.46
N PHE A 342 -8.63 2.85 7.22
CA PHE A 342 -9.63 1.97 7.86
C PHE A 342 -11.05 2.53 7.75
N ALA A 343 -12.04 1.64 7.77
CA ALA A 343 -13.44 2.04 7.75
C ALA A 343 -13.89 2.54 9.15
N PRO A 344 -14.63 3.66 9.24
CA PRO A 344 -15.22 4.06 10.51
C PRO A 344 -16.35 3.10 10.90
N TRP A 345 -16.38 2.71 12.18
CA TRP A 345 -17.39 1.78 12.74
C TRP A 345 -18.40 2.45 13.67
N SER A 346 -18.21 3.74 13.96
CA SER A 346 -19.12 4.57 14.73
C SER A 346 -18.88 6.05 14.45
N ASP A 347 -19.86 6.90 14.77
CA ASP A 347 -19.72 8.36 14.70
C ASP A 347 -18.53 8.89 15.51
N ALA A 348 -18.09 8.18 16.55
CA ALA A 348 -16.93 8.54 17.37
C ALA A 348 -15.60 8.38 16.61
N THR A 349 -15.56 7.46 15.65
CA THR A 349 -14.36 7.04 14.91
C THR A 349 -14.26 7.64 13.52
N GLY A 350 -15.28 8.40 13.11
CA GLY A 350 -15.32 9.11 11.84
C GLY A 350 -16.62 8.84 11.09
N ARG A 351 -16.63 9.10 9.77
CA ARG A 351 -17.84 9.06 8.95
C ARG A 351 -17.56 8.54 7.54
N SER A 352 -18.57 8.03 6.86
CA SER A 352 -18.42 7.49 5.51
C SER A 352 -19.60 7.88 4.63
N THR A 353 -19.36 8.15 3.34
CA THR A 353 -20.44 8.23 2.33
C THR A 353 -20.84 6.85 1.80
N VAL A 354 -19.96 5.86 1.97
CA VAL A 354 -20.15 4.47 1.55
C VAL A 354 -20.46 3.57 2.75
N ASP A 355 -21.20 2.50 2.52
CA ASP A 355 -21.49 1.49 3.54
C ASP A 355 -20.20 0.83 4.07
N THR A 356 -20.07 0.80 5.40
CA THR A 356 -18.94 0.19 6.14
C THR A 356 -19.30 -1.13 6.80
N THR A 357 -20.49 -1.67 6.49
CA THR A 357 -20.92 -3.00 6.94
C THR A 357 -19.84 -4.04 6.63
N ASN A 358 -19.58 -4.92 7.60
CA ASN A 358 -18.58 -6.00 7.50
C ASN A 358 -17.11 -5.53 7.42
N GLU A 359 -16.77 -4.30 7.82
CA GLU A 359 -15.37 -3.85 7.97
C GLU A 359 -14.85 -3.81 9.42
N TYR A 360 -15.68 -4.20 10.40
CA TYR A 360 -15.34 -4.15 11.82
C TYR A 360 -15.63 -5.47 12.53
N PHE A 361 -14.63 -5.98 13.25
CA PHE A 361 -14.78 -7.13 14.12
C PHE A 361 -15.34 -6.73 15.49
N GLY A 362 -16.51 -7.26 15.84
CA GLY A 362 -17.18 -6.99 17.12
C GLY A 362 -16.48 -7.53 18.38
N GLY A 363 -15.41 -8.32 18.21
CA GLY A 363 -14.73 -9.01 19.31
C GLY A 363 -15.28 -10.42 19.57
N ALA A 364 -14.48 -11.25 20.23
CA ALA A 364 -14.85 -12.57 20.70
C ALA A 364 -14.04 -12.91 21.97
N PRO A 365 -14.39 -13.97 22.73
CA PRO A 365 -13.59 -14.39 23.88
C PRO A 365 -12.09 -14.55 23.50
N GLY A 366 -11.23 -13.79 24.17
CA GLY A 366 -9.78 -13.77 23.90
C GLY A 366 -9.33 -12.97 22.66
N LYS A 367 -10.26 -12.38 21.89
CA LYS A 367 -9.97 -11.62 20.66
C LYS A 367 -10.57 -10.22 20.75
N ALA A 368 -9.72 -9.20 20.83
CA ALA A 368 -10.15 -7.80 20.93
C ALA A 368 -10.93 -7.35 19.68
N ALA A 369 -11.93 -6.49 19.88
CA ALA A 369 -12.65 -5.83 18.79
C ALA A 369 -11.73 -4.83 18.06
N GLY A 370 -11.97 -4.61 16.76
CA GLY A 370 -11.18 -3.70 15.95
C GLY A 370 -11.56 -3.73 14.47
N PRO A 371 -11.21 -2.70 13.68
CA PRO A 371 -11.40 -2.73 12.24
C PRO A 371 -10.53 -3.83 11.63
N TYR A 372 -11.03 -4.50 10.59
CA TYR A 372 -10.28 -5.57 9.94
C TYR A 372 -9.02 -5.06 9.26
N GLY A 373 -9.13 -3.93 8.56
CA GLY A 373 -8.03 -3.36 7.84
C GLY A 373 -8.37 -2.00 7.23
N LEU A 374 -7.58 -1.53 6.28
CA LEU A 374 -6.40 -2.18 5.71
C LEU A 374 -5.28 -2.40 6.76
N GLY A 375 -4.29 -3.23 6.42
CA GLY A 375 -3.08 -3.43 7.22
C GLY A 375 -1.89 -2.64 6.68
N PRO A 376 -0.70 -2.76 7.28
CA PRO A 376 0.52 -2.07 6.84
C PRO A 376 0.81 -2.26 5.35
N ARG A 377 1.54 -1.31 4.74
CA ARG A 377 1.94 -1.45 3.34
C ARG A 377 2.87 -2.64 3.16
N VAL A 378 2.68 -3.34 2.05
CA VAL A 378 3.51 -4.49 1.65
C VAL A 378 4.10 -4.23 0.26
N PRO A 379 5.28 -4.77 -0.07
CA PRO A 379 5.83 -4.61 -1.39
C PRO A 379 4.88 -5.17 -2.46
N THR A 380 4.69 -4.43 -3.54
CA THR A 380 3.97 -4.92 -4.72
C THR A 380 4.61 -4.40 -6.00
N LEU A 381 4.92 -5.30 -6.91
CA LEU A 381 5.54 -5.04 -8.20
C LEU A 381 4.66 -5.67 -9.30
N ILE A 382 4.34 -4.87 -10.30
CA ILE A 382 3.66 -5.36 -11.50
C ILE A 382 4.72 -5.58 -12.57
N VAL A 383 5.11 -6.83 -12.79
CA VAL A 383 6.17 -7.21 -13.73
C VAL A 383 5.55 -7.67 -15.04
N SER A 384 5.63 -6.83 -16.07
CA SER A 384 4.90 -7.05 -17.31
C SER A 384 5.44 -6.19 -18.46
N PRO A 385 5.24 -6.57 -19.73
CA PRO A 385 5.58 -5.71 -20.86
C PRO A 385 4.94 -4.31 -20.81
N TRP A 386 3.74 -4.15 -20.23
CA TRP A 386 3.06 -2.84 -20.09
C TRP A 386 3.54 -1.99 -18.91
N THR A 387 4.47 -2.48 -18.09
CA THR A 387 4.91 -1.78 -16.87
C THR A 387 6.38 -1.42 -16.86
N LYS A 388 7.08 -1.60 -17.99
CA LYS A 388 8.50 -1.26 -18.15
C LYS A 388 8.76 0.23 -17.91
N GLY A 389 9.92 0.55 -17.35
CA GLY A 389 10.40 1.92 -17.16
C GLY A 389 10.57 2.37 -15.71
N GLY A 390 10.43 1.45 -14.74
CA GLY A 390 10.67 1.75 -13.33
C GLY A 390 9.68 2.74 -12.74
N TRP A 391 8.40 2.60 -13.04
CA TRP A 391 7.35 3.53 -12.61
C TRP A 391 6.99 3.34 -11.13
N VAL A 392 6.40 4.37 -10.51
CA VAL A 392 5.67 4.24 -9.24
C VAL A 392 4.17 4.46 -9.45
N CYS A 393 3.35 3.69 -8.73
CA CYS A 393 1.90 3.87 -8.66
C CYS A 393 1.46 4.04 -7.20
N SER A 394 0.90 5.21 -6.88
CA SER A 394 0.54 5.61 -5.51
C SER A 394 -0.97 5.63 -5.25
N GLU A 395 -1.76 4.96 -6.10
CA GLU A 395 -3.15 4.63 -5.80
C GLU A 395 -3.22 3.66 -4.61
N THR A 396 -4.21 3.84 -3.74
CA THR A 396 -4.46 2.92 -2.64
C THR A 396 -4.95 1.58 -3.19
N PHE A 397 -4.26 0.50 -2.84
CA PHE A 397 -4.64 -0.87 -3.19
C PHE A 397 -4.58 -1.77 -1.95
N ASP A 398 -5.30 -2.88 -2.02
CA ASP A 398 -5.11 -4.05 -1.16
C ASP A 398 -5.21 -5.37 -1.96
N HIS A 399 -5.16 -6.53 -1.31
CA HIS A 399 -5.27 -7.83 -2.00
C HIS A 399 -6.57 -8.02 -2.78
N THR A 400 -7.66 -7.35 -2.40
CA THR A 400 -8.92 -7.41 -3.15
C THR A 400 -8.81 -6.75 -4.53
N SER A 401 -7.84 -5.84 -4.71
CA SER A 401 -7.51 -5.22 -6.00
C SER A 401 -7.09 -6.25 -7.05
N ILE A 402 -6.52 -7.40 -6.64
CA ILE A 402 -6.16 -8.51 -7.56
C ILE A 402 -7.43 -9.10 -8.19
N ILE A 403 -8.45 -9.41 -7.38
CA ILE A 403 -9.73 -9.92 -7.86
C ILE A 403 -10.41 -8.90 -8.76
N ARG A 404 -10.34 -7.61 -8.41
CA ARG A 404 -10.91 -6.53 -9.23
C ARG A 404 -10.20 -6.38 -10.57
N PHE A 405 -8.87 -6.56 -10.63
CA PHE A 405 -8.13 -6.58 -11.88
C PHE A 405 -8.54 -7.76 -12.77
N ILE A 406 -8.66 -8.96 -12.19
CA ILE A 406 -9.15 -10.16 -12.86
C ILE A 406 -10.58 -9.93 -13.39
N GLU A 407 -11.46 -9.33 -12.59
CA GLU A 407 -12.83 -9.00 -12.99
C GLU A 407 -12.87 -7.95 -14.11
N ARG A 408 -12.05 -6.90 -14.00
CA ARG A 408 -11.93 -5.87 -15.02
C ARG A 408 -11.52 -6.47 -16.36
N ARG A 409 -10.62 -7.45 -16.33
CA ARG A 409 -10.09 -8.09 -17.53
C ARG A 409 -11.00 -9.19 -18.10
N PHE A 410 -11.45 -10.14 -17.28
CA PHE A 410 -12.11 -11.37 -17.73
C PHE A 410 -13.59 -11.45 -17.32
N GLY A 411 -14.04 -10.62 -16.39
CA GLY A 411 -15.41 -10.62 -15.89
C GLY A 411 -16.46 -10.29 -16.96
N ARG A 412 -16.09 -9.54 -18.01
CA ARG A 412 -16.97 -9.12 -19.13
C ARG A 412 -18.26 -8.45 -18.63
N GLY A 413 -18.16 -7.64 -17.58
CA GLY A 413 -19.30 -6.95 -16.95
C GLY A 413 -20.08 -7.79 -15.93
N ARG A 414 -19.65 -9.03 -15.64
CA ARG A 414 -20.14 -9.79 -14.49
C ARG A 414 -19.41 -9.30 -13.23
N ASN A 415 -20.16 -8.74 -12.28
CA ASN A 415 -19.63 -8.31 -10.97
C ASN A 415 -19.62 -9.44 -9.94
N SER A 416 -19.62 -10.70 -10.41
CA SER A 416 -19.71 -11.87 -9.53
C SER A 416 -18.37 -12.21 -8.89
N LEU A 417 -17.23 -11.90 -9.54
CA LEU A 417 -15.90 -12.24 -9.01
C LEU A 417 -15.58 -11.41 -7.75
N SER A 418 -16.01 -10.15 -7.74
CA SER A 418 -15.84 -9.24 -6.61
C SER A 418 -17.01 -9.26 -5.62
N ALA A 419 -17.89 -10.27 -5.66
CA ALA A 419 -19.13 -10.27 -4.87
C ALA A 419 -18.90 -10.19 -3.35
N ASN A 420 -17.83 -10.81 -2.85
CA ASN A 420 -17.49 -10.80 -1.43
C ASN A 420 -16.77 -9.52 -0.97
N ILE A 421 -16.29 -8.69 -1.91
CA ILE A 421 -15.57 -7.46 -1.57
C ILE A 421 -16.60 -6.41 -1.12
N THR A 422 -16.38 -5.85 0.07
CA THR A 422 -17.25 -4.85 0.68
C THR A 422 -17.39 -3.59 -0.17
N ALA A 423 -18.48 -2.84 0.05
CA ALA A 423 -18.70 -1.55 -0.60
C ALA A 423 -17.56 -0.56 -0.28
N TRP A 424 -17.11 -0.53 0.97
CA TRP A 424 -16.01 0.33 1.41
C TRP A 424 -14.71 0.06 0.63
N ARG A 425 -14.29 -1.22 0.51
CA ARG A 425 -13.07 -1.58 -0.24
C ARG A 425 -13.17 -1.24 -1.72
N LYS A 426 -14.33 -1.48 -2.35
CA LYS A 426 -14.57 -1.12 -3.76
C LYS A 426 -14.47 0.39 -4.01
N ALA A 427 -14.83 1.21 -3.01
CA ALA A 427 -14.79 2.66 -3.10
C ALA A 427 -13.39 3.25 -2.83
N VAL A 428 -12.64 2.67 -1.90
CA VAL A 428 -11.35 3.22 -1.42
C VAL A 428 -10.13 2.62 -2.12
N CYS A 429 -10.15 1.31 -2.39
CA CYS A 429 -9.05 0.64 -3.09
C CYS A 429 -9.26 0.71 -4.60
N GLY A 430 -8.19 0.76 -5.39
CA GLY A 430 -8.25 0.68 -6.85
C GLY A 430 -8.38 -0.77 -7.36
N ASP A 431 -8.29 -0.94 -8.68
CA ASP A 431 -8.38 -2.24 -9.36
C ASP A 431 -7.08 -2.66 -10.06
N LEU A 432 -5.95 -2.04 -9.70
CA LEU A 432 -4.61 -2.18 -10.28
C LEU A 432 -4.43 -1.67 -11.71
N THR A 433 -5.47 -1.22 -12.42
CA THR A 433 -5.34 -0.78 -13.82
C THR A 433 -4.38 0.40 -13.98
N SER A 434 -4.34 1.32 -13.01
CA SER A 434 -3.46 2.49 -13.03
C SER A 434 -1.97 2.15 -12.96
N ALA A 435 -1.60 0.94 -12.55
CA ALA A 435 -0.21 0.49 -12.55
C ALA A 435 0.37 0.22 -13.96
N PHE A 436 -0.48 0.15 -14.99
CA PHE A 436 -0.14 -0.24 -16.36
C PHE A 436 -0.10 0.94 -17.34
N ASP A 437 0.75 0.85 -18.36
CA ASP A 437 0.67 1.68 -19.57
C ASP A 437 0.06 0.88 -20.72
N PHE A 438 -1.26 0.88 -20.85
CA PHE A 438 -1.89 0.25 -22.02
C PHE A 438 -1.81 1.11 -23.28
N ALA A 439 -1.59 2.42 -23.13
CA ALA A 439 -1.62 3.36 -24.25
C ALA A 439 -0.33 3.30 -25.09
N ASN A 440 0.84 3.25 -24.43
CA ASN A 440 2.16 3.27 -25.07
C ASN A 440 3.16 2.25 -24.47
N PRO A 441 2.78 0.97 -24.29
CA PRO A 441 3.60 -0.01 -23.56
C PRO A 441 4.97 -0.31 -24.19
N ASN A 442 5.13 -0.01 -25.48
CA ASN A 442 6.33 -0.30 -26.26
C ASN A 442 7.21 0.95 -26.51
N ALA A 443 6.95 2.06 -25.82
CA ALA A 443 7.80 3.25 -25.89
C ALA A 443 9.25 2.93 -25.48
N GLN A 444 10.22 3.55 -26.15
CA GLN A 444 11.63 3.38 -25.81
C GLN A 444 11.93 3.99 -24.44
N TRP A 445 12.67 3.26 -23.63
CA TRP A 445 13.11 3.70 -22.31
C TRP A 445 14.61 3.40 -22.16
N PRO A 446 15.40 4.33 -21.60
CA PRO A 446 16.84 4.13 -21.47
C PRO A 446 17.13 3.14 -20.33
N THR A 447 18.00 2.14 -20.55
CA THR A 447 18.49 1.35 -19.41
C THR A 447 19.96 1.01 -19.43
N THR A 448 20.63 1.42 -18.36
CA THR A 448 21.77 0.73 -17.74
C THR A 448 21.33 0.26 -16.36
N LEU A 449 21.21 -1.06 -16.16
CA LEU A 449 20.92 -1.67 -14.84
C LEU A 449 22.22 -2.25 -14.25
N PRO A 450 22.44 -2.19 -12.92
CA PRO A 450 23.60 -2.80 -12.27
C PRO A 450 23.53 -4.34 -12.28
N GLY A 451 24.64 -5.02 -11.98
CA GLY A 451 24.71 -6.49 -11.98
C GLY A 451 24.40 -7.18 -10.66
N THR A 452 23.94 -8.44 -10.69
CA THR A 452 23.54 -9.21 -9.49
C THR A 452 24.24 -10.56 -9.31
N SER A 453 25.22 -10.90 -10.14
CA SER A 453 25.85 -12.24 -10.17
C SER A 453 26.48 -12.69 -8.84
N ALA A 454 26.71 -11.77 -7.89
CA ALA A 454 27.23 -12.07 -6.56
C ALA A 454 26.15 -12.52 -5.55
N TYR A 455 24.86 -12.56 -5.93
CA TYR A 455 23.73 -12.73 -5.00
C TYR A 455 23.04 -14.11 -5.10
N VAL A 456 23.74 -15.13 -5.63
CA VAL A 456 23.20 -16.50 -5.78
C VAL A 456 23.27 -17.25 -4.44
N PRO A 457 22.23 -18.01 -4.02
CA PRO A 457 22.27 -18.83 -2.80
C PRO A 457 23.49 -19.77 -2.76
N VAL A 458 24.19 -19.79 -1.61
CA VAL A 458 25.53 -20.39 -1.51
C VAL A 458 25.56 -21.90 -1.23
N ASP A 459 24.64 -22.45 -0.41
CA ASP A 459 24.79 -23.85 0.05
C ASP A 459 23.50 -24.68 0.23
N ARG A 460 22.31 -24.16 -0.11
CA ARG A 460 21.01 -24.86 0.00
C ARG A 460 20.77 -25.50 1.39
N LYS A 461 21.32 -24.94 2.46
CA LYS A 461 21.12 -25.41 3.85
C LYS A 461 20.45 -24.32 4.70
N ARG A 462 19.63 -24.74 5.67
CA ARG A 462 19.08 -23.86 6.70
C ARG A 462 20.14 -23.59 7.77
N HIS A 463 20.32 -22.32 8.17
CA HIS A 463 21.25 -21.89 9.23
C HIS A 463 20.51 -21.33 10.46
N PHE A 464 21.24 -21.08 11.55
CA PHE A 464 20.67 -20.45 12.75
C PHE A 464 20.26 -18.99 12.48
N SER A 465 19.15 -18.53 13.07
CA SER A 465 18.64 -17.17 12.89
C SER A 465 19.59 -16.11 13.46
N TYR A 466 19.74 -15.00 12.73
CA TYR A 466 20.48 -13.83 13.18
C TYR A 466 19.53 -12.83 13.87
N ILE A 467 19.89 -12.39 15.09
CA ILE A 467 19.11 -11.45 15.91
C ILE A 467 19.91 -10.14 16.00
N PRO A 468 19.57 -9.09 15.22
CA PRO A 468 20.29 -7.83 15.27
C PRO A 468 19.83 -6.95 16.44
N LEU A 469 20.73 -6.08 16.91
CA LEU A 469 20.44 -5.04 17.91
C LEU A 469 20.46 -3.65 17.24
N PRO A 470 19.61 -2.70 17.68
CA PRO A 470 19.69 -1.32 17.22
C PRO A 470 21.08 -0.71 17.53
N PRO A 471 21.61 0.18 16.67
CA PRO A 471 22.88 0.86 16.95
C PRO A 471 22.75 1.80 18.15
N LEU A 472 23.83 1.94 18.94
CA LEU A 472 23.88 2.85 20.10
C LEU A 472 23.68 4.32 19.71
N SER A 473 24.15 4.71 18.51
CA SER A 473 23.91 6.03 17.91
C SER A 473 22.92 5.85 16.76
N GLN A 474 21.72 6.42 16.90
CA GLN A 474 20.64 6.28 15.93
C GLN A 474 20.53 7.52 15.03
N SER A 475 20.17 7.32 13.77
CA SER A 475 19.81 8.40 12.84
C SER A 475 18.68 7.93 11.93
N LYS A 476 17.82 8.85 11.48
CA LYS A 476 16.76 8.52 10.52
C LYS A 476 17.42 8.01 9.23
N PRO A 477 16.92 6.92 8.60
CA PRO A 477 17.45 6.51 7.31
C PRO A 477 17.32 7.64 6.27
N VAL A 478 18.27 7.65 5.34
CA VAL A 478 18.30 8.56 4.21
C VAL A 478 17.73 7.82 2.99
N GLN A 479 16.76 8.43 2.32
CA GLN A 479 16.22 7.90 1.06
C GLN A 479 17.17 8.21 -0.11
N GLU A 480 17.25 7.32 -1.09
CA GLU A 480 18.00 7.59 -2.33
C GLU A 480 17.47 8.88 -3.00
N PRO A 481 18.35 9.80 -3.43
CA PRO A 481 17.92 11.06 -4.01
C PRO A 481 17.27 10.88 -5.38
N GLY A 482 16.43 11.85 -5.74
CA GLY A 482 15.85 11.97 -7.08
C GLY A 482 14.41 11.48 -7.18
N VAL A 483 13.82 11.74 -8.34
CA VAL A 483 12.44 11.40 -8.69
C VAL A 483 12.37 10.17 -9.58
N ARG A 484 11.17 9.60 -9.67
CA ARG A 484 10.81 8.45 -10.49
C ARG A 484 9.59 8.77 -11.36
N PRO A 485 9.48 8.24 -12.58
CA PRO A 485 8.23 8.34 -13.35
C PRO A 485 7.03 7.81 -12.55
N ALA A 486 5.95 8.59 -12.48
CA ALA A 486 4.75 8.24 -11.71
C ALA A 486 3.54 8.01 -12.62
N ARG A 487 2.73 7.00 -12.29
CA ARG A 487 1.47 6.70 -12.98
C ARG A 487 0.41 7.75 -12.67
N ALA A 488 -0.46 7.98 -13.66
CA ALA A 488 -1.62 8.86 -13.48
C ALA A 488 -2.58 8.25 -12.45
N LEU A 489 -3.07 9.05 -11.50
CA LEU A 489 -3.98 8.57 -10.48
C LEU A 489 -5.38 9.20 -10.63
N PRO A 490 -6.43 8.55 -10.12
CA PRO A 490 -7.83 8.96 -10.31
C PRO A 490 -8.31 10.03 -9.30
N TYR A 491 -7.40 10.70 -8.58
CA TYR A 491 -7.73 11.54 -7.44
C TYR A 491 -7.93 13.01 -7.80
N GLU A 492 -8.94 13.65 -7.20
CA GLU A 492 -9.07 15.11 -7.14
C GLU A 492 -9.70 15.42 -5.77
N LEU A 493 -8.84 15.68 -4.78
CA LEU A 493 -9.23 15.68 -3.36
C LEU A 493 -9.16 17.09 -2.76
N PHE A 494 -10.09 17.39 -1.88
CA PHE A 494 -10.11 18.64 -1.12
C PHE A 494 -10.58 18.39 0.32
N VAL A 495 -10.05 19.16 1.25
CA VAL A 495 -10.58 19.26 2.62
C VAL A 495 -10.67 20.72 2.99
N LEU A 496 -11.88 21.19 3.31
CA LEU A 496 -12.13 22.59 3.65
C LEU A 496 -12.36 22.74 5.15
N GLY A 497 -11.55 23.58 5.80
CA GLY A 497 -11.73 23.99 7.20
C GLY A 497 -12.69 25.17 7.32
N LYS A 498 -13.57 25.13 8.33
CA LYS A 498 -14.58 26.18 8.59
C LYS A 498 -14.63 26.47 10.10
N PRO A 499 -13.76 27.33 10.63
CA PRO A 499 -13.85 27.77 12.03
C PRO A 499 -15.12 28.59 12.25
N ASN A 500 -15.77 28.39 13.40
CA ASN A 500 -17.00 29.08 13.79
C ASN A 500 -16.89 29.54 15.25
N GLY A 501 -16.34 30.74 15.45
CA GLY A 501 -16.16 31.31 16.79
C GLY A 501 -17.48 31.54 17.53
N ALA A 502 -18.56 31.83 16.80
CA ALA A 502 -19.90 32.02 17.37
C ALA A 502 -20.48 30.76 18.02
N LYS A 503 -20.17 29.58 17.47
CA LYS A 503 -20.61 28.29 18.01
C LYS A 503 -19.53 27.58 18.83
N GLY A 504 -18.30 28.07 18.81
CA GLY A 504 -17.15 27.36 19.38
C GLY A 504 -16.86 26.05 18.65
N THR A 505 -17.06 26.01 17.33
CA THR A 505 -16.86 24.80 16.52
C THR A 505 -15.86 24.96 15.38
N PHE A 506 -15.31 23.84 14.91
CA PHE A 506 -14.55 23.74 13.68
C PHE A 506 -15.20 22.70 12.76
N GLY A 507 -15.68 23.13 11.60
CA GLY A 507 -16.20 22.25 10.56
C GLY A 507 -15.11 21.78 9.61
N LEU A 508 -15.19 20.52 9.17
CA LEU A 508 -14.42 19.97 8.07
C LEU A 508 -15.37 19.45 6.99
N GLU A 509 -15.08 19.77 5.72
CA GLU A 509 -15.76 19.20 4.55
C GLU A 509 -14.73 18.48 3.69
N PHE A 510 -14.84 17.15 3.61
CA PHE A 510 -14.03 16.28 2.77
C PHE A 510 -14.73 16.12 1.42
N VAL A 511 -13.97 16.21 0.33
CA VAL A 511 -14.50 16.14 -1.04
C VAL A 511 -13.60 15.26 -1.89
N SER A 512 -14.20 14.29 -2.60
CA SER A 512 -13.56 13.64 -3.76
C SER A 512 -14.32 14.06 -5.01
N ARG A 513 -13.63 14.72 -5.95
CA ARG A 513 -14.15 15.07 -7.27
C ARG A 513 -13.63 14.16 -8.38
N GLY A 514 -12.59 13.40 -8.09
CA GLY A 514 -11.98 12.44 -9.01
C GLY A 514 -12.89 11.24 -9.26
N THR A 515 -12.40 10.30 -10.06
CA THR A 515 -13.13 9.09 -10.45
C THR A 515 -12.98 7.94 -9.46
N SER A 516 -12.18 8.12 -8.40
CA SER A 516 -12.04 7.17 -7.29
C SER A 516 -12.42 7.80 -5.95
N GLY A 517 -12.86 6.98 -5.01
CA GLY A 517 -13.04 7.39 -3.63
C GLY A 517 -11.69 7.51 -2.91
N ALA A 518 -11.72 8.08 -1.71
CA ALA A 518 -10.53 8.21 -0.88
C ALA A 518 -10.87 8.02 0.60
N ALA A 519 -9.90 7.46 1.32
CA ALA A 519 -9.89 7.47 2.77
C ALA A 519 -8.99 8.60 3.28
N PHE A 520 -9.45 9.29 4.33
CA PHE A 520 -8.71 10.33 5.02
C PHE A 520 -8.60 10.01 6.51
N HIS A 521 -7.48 10.39 7.13
CA HIS A 521 -7.30 10.33 8.57
C HIS A 521 -7.14 11.72 9.15
N LEU A 522 -7.96 12.04 10.14
CA LEU A 522 -7.91 13.28 10.91
C LEU A 522 -7.18 13.03 12.24
N TYR A 523 -6.14 13.81 12.50
CA TYR A 523 -5.37 13.83 13.73
C TYR A 523 -5.51 15.17 14.44
N SER A 524 -5.67 15.12 15.77
CA SER A 524 -5.53 16.29 16.64
C SER A 524 -4.06 16.50 16.97
N LEU A 525 -3.49 17.62 16.54
CA LEU A 525 -2.08 17.94 16.78
C LEU A 525 -1.90 18.40 18.24
N GLY A 526 -0.98 17.76 18.96
CA GLY A 526 -0.77 17.99 20.40
C GLY A 526 -1.94 17.59 21.31
N GLY A 527 -2.99 17.00 20.75
CA GLY A 527 -4.18 16.58 21.48
C GLY A 527 -4.18 15.10 21.87
N THR A 528 -5.09 14.74 22.78
CA THR A 528 -5.29 13.35 23.22
C THR A 528 -6.44 12.66 22.47
N MET A 529 -7.08 13.31 21.51
CA MET A 529 -8.16 12.70 20.73
C MET A 529 -7.60 11.55 19.87
N PRO A 530 -8.24 10.36 19.87
CA PRO A 530 -7.93 9.33 18.88
C PRO A 530 -8.17 9.87 17.46
N PRO A 531 -7.38 9.41 16.47
CA PRO A 531 -7.62 9.79 15.08
C PRO A 531 -8.96 9.25 14.59
N ARG A 532 -9.50 9.93 13.57
CA ARG A 532 -10.78 9.60 12.94
C ARG A 532 -10.61 9.31 11.47
N ALA A 533 -11.36 8.36 10.94
CA ALA A 533 -11.31 7.97 9.53
C ALA A 533 -12.53 8.48 8.75
N TYR A 534 -12.29 8.98 7.54
CA TYR A 534 -13.32 9.46 6.64
C TYR A 534 -13.21 8.76 5.30
N ALA A 535 -14.29 8.15 4.82
CA ALA A 535 -14.34 7.57 3.48
C ALA A 535 -15.33 8.33 2.61
N VAL A 536 -14.87 8.82 1.47
CA VAL A 536 -15.66 9.63 0.53
C VAL A 536 -15.57 9.00 -0.84
N GLU A 537 -16.69 8.54 -1.38
CA GLU A 537 -16.77 8.03 -2.75
C GLU A 537 -16.45 9.13 -3.77
N ALA A 538 -16.10 8.68 -4.98
CA ALA A 538 -15.96 9.54 -6.16
C ALA A 538 -17.16 10.48 -6.31
N HIS A 539 -16.87 11.75 -6.62
CA HIS A 539 -17.84 12.83 -6.82
C HIS A 539 -18.75 13.16 -5.61
N LYS A 540 -18.43 12.66 -4.41
CA LYS A 540 -19.18 12.95 -3.18
C LYS A 540 -18.43 13.89 -2.25
N ARG A 541 -19.15 14.30 -1.21
CA ARG A 541 -18.64 15.12 -0.11
C ARG A 541 -19.18 14.61 1.22
N LEU A 542 -18.44 14.88 2.29
CA LEU A 542 -18.77 14.49 3.64
C LEU A 542 -18.37 15.60 4.61
N ALA A 543 -19.22 15.91 5.59
CA ALA A 543 -18.93 16.94 6.57
C ALA A 543 -18.95 16.39 8.00
N ASP A 544 -18.12 17.00 8.84
CA ASP A 544 -18.06 16.75 10.28
C ASP A 544 -17.76 18.06 11.03
N GLU A 545 -18.09 18.12 12.32
CA GLU A 545 -17.93 19.32 13.14
C GLU A 545 -17.44 18.96 14.55
N PHE A 546 -16.47 19.73 15.06
CA PHE A 546 -15.82 19.48 16.35
C PHE A 546 -15.95 20.70 17.25
N LEU A 547 -16.03 20.46 18.56
CA LEU A 547 -15.89 21.52 19.55
C LEU A 547 -14.43 21.99 19.60
N LEU A 548 -14.26 23.29 19.76
CA LEU A 548 -12.98 23.94 20.01
C LEU A 548 -12.61 23.86 21.50
N ASP A 549 -11.36 24.17 21.83
CA ASP A 549 -10.97 24.35 23.23
C ASP A 549 -11.61 25.62 23.84
N ALA A 550 -11.41 25.81 25.15
CA ALA A 550 -11.96 26.95 25.88
C ALA A 550 -11.45 28.32 25.39
N GLN A 551 -10.34 28.34 24.63
CA GLN A 551 -9.75 29.53 24.02
C GLN A 551 -10.13 29.66 22.54
N GLY A 552 -10.97 28.78 22.01
CA GLY A 552 -11.37 28.75 20.60
C GLY A 552 -10.27 28.25 19.65
N ARG A 553 -9.21 27.60 20.16
CA ARG A 553 -8.10 27.11 19.33
C ARG A 553 -8.44 25.78 18.68
N TYR A 554 -7.85 25.57 17.51
CA TYR A 554 -7.86 24.32 16.77
C TYR A 554 -6.48 24.03 16.20
N ALA A 555 -6.13 22.75 16.13
CA ALA A 555 -4.92 22.24 15.49
C ALA A 555 -5.19 20.83 14.95
N TRP A 556 -5.43 20.74 13.65
CA TRP A 556 -5.83 19.52 12.95
C TRP A 556 -4.90 19.20 11.80
N ALA A 557 -4.57 17.93 11.62
CA ALA A 557 -3.89 17.41 10.45
C ALA A 557 -4.78 16.38 9.76
N VAL A 558 -4.89 16.46 8.43
CA VAL A 558 -5.64 15.53 7.61
C VAL A 558 -4.70 14.91 6.58
N HIS A 559 -4.59 13.58 6.61
CA HIS A 559 -3.80 12.80 5.65
C HIS A 559 -4.74 12.06 4.69
N GLY A 560 -4.35 11.96 3.42
CA GLY A 560 -5.03 11.19 2.39
C GLY A 560 -4.03 10.41 1.51
N PRO A 561 -4.51 9.77 0.43
CA PRO A 561 -3.66 9.03 -0.50
C PRO A 561 -2.75 9.96 -1.30
N ASN A 562 -1.74 9.39 -1.96
CA ASN A 562 -0.76 10.09 -2.81
C ASN A 562 -0.20 11.40 -2.21
N GLY A 563 0.21 11.37 -0.95
CA GLY A 563 0.82 12.53 -0.29
C GLY A 563 -0.14 13.69 0.03
N PHE A 564 -1.46 13.53 -0.17
CA PHE A 564 -2.44 14.54 0.19
C PHE A 564 -2.35 14.86 1.70
N TYR A 565 -2.13 16.13 2.02
CA TYR A 565 -2.02 16.61 3.40
C TYR A 565 -2.60 18.00 3.59
N ARG A 566 -3.38 18.18 4.66
CA ARG A 566 -3.84 19.51 5.12
C ARG A 566 -3.54 19.70 6.59
N ARG A 567 -2.99 20.85 6.96
CA ARG A 567 -2.92 21.31 8.35
C ARG A 567 -3.79 22.54 8.54
N PHE A 568 -4.58 22.54 9.61
CA PHE A 568 -5.38 23.68 10.04
C PHE A 568 -5.01 24.03 11.48
N LYS A 569 -4.37 25.19 11.68
CA LYS A 569 -4.10 25.75 13.01
C LYS A 569 -4.66 27.17 13.11
N GLY A 570 -5.22 27.53 14.25
CA GLY A 570 -5.67 28.89 14.50
C GLY A 570 -6.60 29.04 15.69
N ILE A 571 -7.12 30.25 15.85
CA ILE A 571 -8.17 30.61 16.80
C ILE A 571 -9.43 30.98 16.01
N ALA A 572 -10.58 30.40 16.37
CA ALA A 572 -11.85 30.79 15.78
C ALA A 572 -12.32 32.12 16.40
N VAL A 573 -12.61 33.10 15.56
CA VAL A 573 -13.03 34.45 15.98
C VAL A 573 -14.55 34.58 15.80
N ASP A 574 -15.28 35.03 16.84
CA ASP A 574 -16.64 35.56 16.67
C ASP A 574 -16.55 37.05 16.30
N THR A 575 -16.68 37.36 15.02
CA THR A 575 -16.62 38.73 14.50
C THR A 575 -17.70 39.65 15.06
N ARG A 576 -18.77 39.11 15.67
CA ARG A 576 -19.82 39.92 16.32
C ARG A 576 -19.42 40.37 17.72
N GLN A 577 -18.50 39.66 18.36
CA GLN A 577 -18.00 39.96 19.71
C GLN A 577 -16.58 40.54 19.72
N ALA A 578 -15.85 40.42 18.61
CA ALA A 578 -14.57 41.06 18.44
C ALA A 578 -14.72 42.58 18.51
N GLY A 579 -14.25 43.20 19.59
CA GLY A 579 -14.23 44.65 19.72
C GLY A 579 -13.15 45.25 18.82
N GLY A 580 -13.53 46.18 17.94
CA GLY A 580 -12.61 46.89 17.05
C GLY A 580 -12.37 46.19 15.70
N ALA A 581 -11.37 46.65 14.96
CA ALA A 581 -11.01 46.05 13.68
C ALA A 581 -10.21 44.75 13.91
N THR A 582 -10.65 43.64 13.31
CA THR A 582 -10.03 42.31 13.51
C THR A 582 -9.84 41.62 12.17
N ALA A 583 -8.70 40.96 11.96
CA ALA A 583 -8.46 40.14 10.78
C ALA A 583 -9.01 38.72 11.00
N VAL A 584 -9.60 38.12 9.98
CA VAL A 584 -10.08 36.73 10.02
C VAL A 584 -9.58 36.01 8.77
N PRO A 585 -8.31 35.57 8.78
CA PRO A 585 -7.69 34.94 7.63
C PRO A 585 -8.28 33.55 7.34
N GLU A 586 -8.42 33.23 6.06
CA GLU A 586 -8.77 31.89 5.58
C GLU A 586 -8.14 31.63 4.21
N VAL A 587 -7.86 30.36 3.90
CA VAL A 587 -7.29 29.93 2.62
C VAL A 587 -8.24 28.94 1.96
N ALA A 588 -8.56 29.18 0.70
CA ALA A 588 -9.23 28.19 -0.15
C ALA A 588 -8.35 27.83 -1.34
N GLU A 589 -8.51 26.63 -1.86
CA GLU A 589 -7.77 26.11 -3.00
C GLU A 589 -8.69 25.71 -4.14
N ALA A 590 -8.15 25.71 -5.36
CA ALA A 590 -8.82 25.20 -6.55
C ALA A 590 -7.79 24.64 -7.52
N TYR A 591 -8.05 23.48 -8.10
CA TYR A 591 -7.15 22.87 -9.07
C TYR A 591 -7.43 23.39 -10.48
N ASP A 592 -6.37 23.69 -11.23
CA ASP A 592 -6.37 23.81 -12.68
C ASP A 592 -5.85 22.50 -13.27
N VAL A 593 -6.73 21.50 -13.31
CA VAL A 593 -6.45 20.13 -13.76
C VAL A 593 -5.90 20.09 -15.18
N ALA A 594 -6.36 20.99 -16.06
CA ALA A 594 -5.94 21.03 -17.46
C ALA A 594 -4.44 21.34 -17.59
N ASN A 595 -3.92 22.21 -16.72
CA ASN A 595 -2.53 22.66 -16.75
C ASN A 595 -1.65 22.04 -15.65
N GLY A 596 -2.24 21.33 -14.69
CA GLY A 596 -1.54 20.76 -13.54
C GLY A 596 -1.08 21.81 -12.53
N ASN A 597 -1.89 22.87 -12.35
CA ASN A 597 -1.55 24.04 -11.52
C ASN A 597 -2.55 24.26 -10.38
N LEU A 598 -2.18 25.09 -9.42
CA LEU A 598 -2.98 25.35 -8.21
C LEU A 598 -3.37 26.83 -8.11
N GLY A 599 -4.65 27.10 -7.87
CA GLY A 599 -5.14 28.40 -7.45
C GLY A 599 -5.31 28.46 -5.94
N LEU A 600 -4.76 29.48 -5.29
CA LEU A 600 -5.07 29.81 -3.90
C LEU A 600 -5.88 31.10 -3.82
N ARG A 601 -6.88 31.12 -2.94
CA ARG A 601 -7.64 32.31 -2.59
C ARG A 601 -7.41 32.61 -1.12
N LEU A 602 -6.59 33.63 -0.86
CA LEU A 602 -6.33 34.16 0.48
C LEU A 602 -7.44 35.15 0.82
N ARG A 603 -8.23 34.85 1.85
CA ARG A 603 -9.42 35.63 2.21
C ARG A 603 -9.22 36.24 3.57
N ASN A 604 -9.63 37.49 3.73
CA ASN A 604 -9.76 38.11 5.03
C ASN A 604 -11.24 38.40 5.30
N LEU A 605 -11.87 37.55 6.10
CA LEU A 605 -13.29 37.64 6.44
C LEU A 605 -13.57 38.69 7.54
N GLY A 606 -12.52 39.36 8.03
CA GLY A 606 -12.58 40.38 9.06
C GLY A 606 -12.66 41.80 8.49
N THR A 607 -12.32 42.78 9.33
CA THR A 607 -12.35 44.21 9.02
C THR A 607 -10.98 44.88 9.07
N ALA A 608 -10.01 44.35 9.83
CA ALA A 608 -8.63 44.82 9.79
C ALA A 608 -7.86 44.13 8.67
N ALA A 609 -6.95 44.84 8.00
CA ALA A 609 -6.05 44.23 7.02
C ALA A 609 -5.10 43.21 7.67
N CYS A 610 -4.73 42.16 6.95
CA CYS A 610 -3.68 41.22 7.35
C CYS A 610 -2.69 40.98 6.20
N GLU A 611 -1.49 40.51 6.55
CA GLU A 611 -0.47 40.12 5.59
C GLU A 611 -0.25 38.62 5.67
N PHE A 612 -0.58 37.92 4.59
CA PHE A 612 -0.28 36.50 4.43
C PHE A 612 1.15 36.31 3.94
N SER A 613 1.85 35.31 4.47
CA SER A 613 3.08 34.77 3.91
C SER A 613 2.80 33.38 3.35
N VAL A 614 3.10 33.17 2.06
CA VAL A 614 2.98 31.87 1.38
C VAL A 614 4.39 31.37 1.08
N ALA A 615 4.84 30.37 1.83
CA ALA A 615 6.13 29.70 1.65
C ALA A 615 5.96 28.42 0.83
N ASN A 616 6.80 28.24 -0.18
CA ASN A 616 6.91 27.00 -0.94
C ASN A 616 8.04 26.15 -0.37
N ASP A 617 7.72 24.97 0.13
CA ASP A 617 8.71 24.16 0.81
C ASP A 617 9.68 23.44 -0.15
N TYR A 618 9.38 23.39 -1.45
CA TYR A 618 10.29 22.78 -2.43
C TYR A 618 11.46 23.70 -2.85
N ASP A 619 11.27 25.03 -2.84
CA ASP A 619 12.32 25.98 -3.22
C ASP A 619 12.65 27.02 -2.13
N GLY A 620 11.97 26.95 -0.99
CA GLY A 620 12.15 27.85 0.15
C GLY A 620 11.71 29.29 -0.11
N LYS A 621 11.06 29.59 -1.24
CA LYS A 621 10.62 30.95 -1.55
C LYS A 621 9.36 31.31 -0.78
N THR A 622 9.34 32.52 -0.24
CA THR A 622 8.18 33.09 0.45
C THR A 622 7.70 34.34 -0.25
N THR A 623 6.40 34.39 -0.57
CA THR A 623 5.74 35.57 -1.13
C THR A 623 4.72 36.13 -0.13
N ARG A 624 4.62 37.46 -0.02
CA ARG A 624 3.72 38.13 0.92
C ARG A 624 2.59 38.85 0.19
N TYR A 625 1.40 38.80 0.79
CA TYR A 625 0.18 39.41 0.25
C TYR A 625 -0.59 40.13 1.35
N THR A 626 -0.75 41.44 1.22
CA THR A 626 -1.65 42.21 2.08
C THR A 626 -3.07 42.12 1.57
N VAL A 627 -4.02 41.72 2.43
CA VAL A 627 -5.44 41.61 2.12
C VAL A 627 -6.25 42.44 3.12
N THR A 628 -6.95 43.44 2.60
CA THR A 628 -7.89 44.30 3.33
C THR A 628 -9.05 43.49 3.91
N GLY A 629 -9.67 43.98 4.99
CA GLY A 629 -10.82 43.33 5.58
C GLY A 629 -12.00 43.26 4.61
N GLY A 630 -12.59 42.07 4.44
CA GLY A 630 -13.68 41.79 3.51
C GLY A 630 -13.23 41.38 2.10
N ASP A 631 -11.93 41.50 1.80
CA ASP A 631 -11.37 41.23 0.47
C ASP A 631 -10.68 39.85 0.38
N ALA A 632 -10.21 39.53 -0.82
CA ALA A 632 -9.41 38.35 -1.10
C ALA A 632 -8.34 38.61 -2.17
N ALA A 633 -7.19 37.97 -2.04
CA ALA A 633 -6.20 37.85 -3.10
C ALA A 633 -6.30 36.47 -3.76
N ASN A 634 -6.30 36.44 -5.10
CA ASN A 634 -6.23 35.20 -5.86
C ASN A 634 -4.79 35.03 -6.38
N ILE A 635 -4.22 33.86 -6.14
CA ILE A 635 -2.85 33.51 -6.51
C ILE A 635 -2.94 32.32 -7.45
N TYR A 636 -2.22 32.39 -8.56
CA TYR A 636 -2.04 31.27 -9.46
C TYR A 636 -0.61 30.75 -9.32
N LEU A 637 -0.47 29.47 -8.99
CA LEU A 637 0.80 28.80 -8.71
C LEU A 637 1.12 27.85 -9.85
N ASP A 638 2.19 28.16 -10.57
CA ASP A 638 2.74 27.30 -11.62
C ASP A 638 3.56 26.17 -10.98
N LEU A 639 3.08 24.95 -11.13
CA LEU A 639 3.67 23.75 -10.52
C LEU A 639 4.51 22.94 -11.52
N ARG A 640 4.72 23.44 -12.75
CA ARG A 640 5.46 22.69 -13.78
C ARG A 640 6.88 22.33 -13.36
N ALA A 641 7.54 23.21 -12.61
CA ALA A 641 8.88 22.96 -12.06
C ALA A 641 8.91 21.82 -11.03
N PHE A 642 7.75 21.46 -10.47
CA PHE A 642 7.57 20.42 -9.47
C PHE A 642 6.62 19.32 -9.95
N HIS A 643 6.43 19.19 -11.28
CA HIS A 643 5.63 18.11 -11.88
C HIS A 643 4.17 18.02 -11.39
N GLY A 644 3.58 19.14 -10.99
CA GLY A 644 2.21 19.20 -10.43
C GLY A 644 2.13 18.98 -8.92
N TRP A 645 3.26 18.73 -8.26
CA TRP A 645 3.34 18.67 -6.80
C TRP A 645 3.32 20.07 -6.18
N TYR A 646 2.73 20.18 -5.00
CA TYR A 646 2.72 21.38 -4.19
C TYR A 646 2.91 21.05 -2.71
N ASP A 647 3.60 21.94 -2.00
CA ASP A 647 3.77 21.91 -0.55
C ASP A 647 3.94 23.35 -0.06
N PHE A 648 2.85 23.94 0.44
CA PHE A 648 2.80 25.35 0.82
C PHE A 648 2.40 25.51 2.28
N ALA A 649 3.20 26.31 3.02
CA ALA A 649 2.82 26.82 4.33
C ALA A 649 2.33 28.28 4.19
N VAL A 650 1.11 28.54 4.66
CA VAL A 650 0.50 29.87 4.69
C VAL A 650 0.34 30.33 6.13
N THR A 651 1.00 31.43 6.48
CA THR A 651 0.96 32.06 7.81
C THR A 651 0.55 33.53 7.70
N VAL A 652 0.25 34.17 8.82
CA VAL A 652 -0.15 35.58 8.87
C VAL A 652 0.79 36.37 9.78
N THR A 653 1.34 37.47 9.28
CA THR A 653 2.26 38.34 10.06
C THR A 653 1.54 38.87 11.30
N GLY A 654 2.10 38.60 12.48
CA GLY A 654 1.53 39.04 13.77
C GLY A 654 0.50 38.10 14.37
N ASP A 655 0.17 36.98 13.70
CA ASP A 655 -0.69 35.91 14.23
C ASP A 655 0.08 34.57 14.24
N PRO A 656 0.71 34.19 15.37
CA PRO A 656 1.48 32.95 15.48
C PRO A 656 0.61 31.69 15.56
N GLU A 657 -0.71 31.84 15.71
CA GLU A 657 -1.64 30.72 15.82
C GLU A 657 -2.16 30.30 14.44
N PHE A 658 -2.26 31.23 13.49
CA PHE A 658 -2.75 30.92 12.15
C PHE A 658 -1.69 30.20 11.28
N GLU A 659 -2.01 28.97 10.90
CA GLU A 659 -1.27 28.21 9.91
C GLU A 659 -2.23 27.41 9.02
N ARG A 660 -1.95 27.39 7.73
CA ARG A 660 -2.47 26.41 6.77
C ARG A 660 -1.29 25.74 6.08
N VAL A 661 -1.23 24.42 6.11
CA VAL A 661 -0.32 23.66 5.23
C VAL A 661 -1.16 22.95 4.19
N LEU A 662 -0.79 23.09 2.92
CA LEU A 662 -1.43 22.43 1.80
C LEU A 662 -0.36 21.68 1.02
N ALA A 663 -0.41 20.34 1.04
CA ALA A 663 0.47 19.51 0.23
C ALA A 663 -0.29 18.42 -0.54
N GLY A 664 0.25 18.02 -1.70
CA GLY A 664 -0.31 16.99 -2.55
C GLY A 664 0.07 17.17 -4.02
N HIS A 665 -0.70 16.54 -4.90
CA HIS A 665 -0.49 16.56 -6.34
C HIS A 665 -1.77 16.99 -7.08
N VAL A 666 -1.61 17.80 -8.13
CA VAL A 666 -2.69 18.10 -9.08
C VAL A 666 -2.68 17.05 -10.18
N GLU A 667 -3.51 16.02 -10.00
CA GLU A 667 -3.66 14.95 -11.00
C GLU A 667 -4.25 15.50 -12.29
N THR A 668 -3.65 15.15 -13.43
CA THR A 668 -4.09 15.63 -14.77
C THR A 668 -4.63 14.50 -15.66
N GLY A 669 -4.74 13.28 -15.12
CA GLY A 669 -5.01 12.07 -15.89
C GLY A 669 -3.84 11.62 -16.77
N ARG A 670 -2.65 12.23 -16.62
CA ARG A 670 -1.43 11.88 -17.35
C ARG A 670 -0.33 11.48 -16.37
N SER A 671 0.53 10.56 -16.81
CA SER A 671 1.77 10.23 -16.11
C SER A 671 2.61 11.46 -15.81
N SER A 672 3.28 11.45 -14.65
CA SER A 672 4.09 12.55 -14.13
C SER A 672 5.39 12.00 -13.49
N MET A 673 5.88 12.67 -12.45
CA MET A 673 7.00 12.25 -11.60
C MET A 673 6.52 12.12 -10.15
N SER A 674 7.21 11.29 -9.37
CA SER A 674 7.05 11.20 -7.91
C SER A 674 7.36 12.53 -7.22
N ASP A 675 6.92 12.69 -5.97
CA ASP A 675 7.18 13.88 -5.16
C ASP A 675 8.68 14.23 -5.15
N PRO A 676 9.07 15.44 -5.61
CA PRO A 676 10.47 15.84 -5.63
C PRO A 676 11.06 16.00 -4.22
N GLY A 677 10.23 16.13 -3.18
CA GLY A 677 10.63 16.31 -1.79
C GLY A 677 11.23 15.07 -1.13
N PHE A 678 10.94 13.85 -1.61
CA PHE A 678 11.41 12.61 -0.99
C PHE A 678 12.95 12.50 -0.92
N GLY A 679 13.66 13.09 -1.89
CA GLY A 679 15.13 13.06 -1.96
C GLY A 679 15.83 14.33 -1.46
N MET A 680 15.08 15.29 -0.90
CA MET A 680 15.62 16.55 -0.38
C MET A 680 15.91 16.41 1.13
N SER A 681 16.99 15.72 1.50
CA SER A 681 17.41 15.60 2.91
C SER A 681 18.88 15.95 3.12
#